data_AF-A0A0U5B5C7-F1
#
_entry.id   AF-A0A0U5B5C7-F1
#
_cell.length_a   1.000
_cell.length_b   1.000
_cell.length_c   1.000
_cell.angle_alpha   90.00
_cell.angle_beta   90.00
_cell.angle_gamma   90.00
#
_symmetry.space_group_name_H-M   'P 1'
#
loop_
_entity.id
_entity.type
_entity.pdbx_description
1 polymer ?
#
loop_
_entity_poly.entity_id
_entity_poly.type
_entity_poly.pdbx_seq_one_letter_code
_entity_poly.pdbx_strand_id
1 'polypeptide(L)'
;MRKKIYKKGYNVLSTTVALSMLFGPTHIMAASTIDETQEQKNTVSISFVDSDQVSAWAKDAVGKVKEQGIMVGDPTGRFRPQDKMTRQEVASTIANVLHLTKQKSSSSPFRDVSTAAWARDAIEAVKTAGIMMGDEKGDFHPDTPMTREELAVLLVNAIKADTKGKGDNLPFADKSKVSTWAKPAVQVVMEQGLLRGDGKNFNPTEFVQRQEIASVLARLVDGMTSSSHHAVIDTIKGDTVTINGSAYRVSENFRGLLNEENAKVLQKANIDFQSSNQTITKITYLGLVAGGSPAKTGKKEFSGNLILNGNGAILDGDLVVASDYITVSNLTVLDNLTIKKMLQNDFYAKKLTVKGMTSIEGGDENTVEFEDSQLQSVDVTKQDVHVVSSGSTTVQSMDVRTNAAIEVDPTAKLQQITISNGAQTVNVQGTVQQVVVASSSPVTVAGNADITSVTVNGSGSVALNNSGSVGQLQVNNPQSQVTTGVSSKVGGVTLANGVPASAVSGVTTSSSASQSSSGGSSSGGSSGGNTAPKLIKNFVDPQLVLLANGNYTIDLSQYLKDDEQPTLKFGAASQNNNVAKVSVAGNILTIMPQGKGTAKITVVADDQVGKKTTASFNLSVNDSISDQSVQLGSSNPTLNFNSLFVNTTNDPLNYTAIIDNTDIATLSLSDSTLTLHPLRVGMATVTVAASNAGSSITQAFKLNVSAPPNAEPSVSTIPSQTLQVGGNAQQLDLSSYLHDEDHDPLTLTADTKDHSIATVTVSGDTLTLTPVGVGQTEVALTVSDGKGGTATASIPVEVKAASVTNHNPTVDSIAKQTLQVGGNAQQLDLSSYLHDEDHDPLTLKADTKDHNIATVTVSGDTLTLTPVGAGQTEVALTVSDSRGGTATASIPLEVNAASTGQNQAPEVISLISEQVLTAGVTNVRTYDLTQLFEDPDGDALTFTAVPQKSGIVAASVSGNLLTLTPDSTAGSTKVQITADDGKGGTTTYDFTVRNAPLAPNGLVEIRTKQGVKDSITYDLSSIFPNQTTFQMYQGTPDSTIGPETLNGKIWTWNGEAWPMVWVIGANGSAVVLHVTVNP
;
A
#
# COMPACT_ATOMS: atom_id res chain seq x y z
N MET A 1 0.52 51.02 15.29
CA MET A 1 0.46 51.57 16.67
C MET A 1 -0.86 51.12 17.32
N ARG A 2 -0.78 50.56 18.56
CA ARG A 2 -1.76 50.46 19.69
C ARG A 2 -3.29 50.55 19.38
N LYS A 3 -4.25 49.88 20.03
CA LYS A 3 -4.39 48.86 21.10
C LYS A 3 -5.93 48.62 21.23
N LYS A 4 -6.38 47.36 21.33
CA LYS A 4 -7.23 46.76 22.41
C LYS A 4 -8.55 47.47 22.88
N ILE A 5 -9.70 46.75 22.87
CA ILE A 5 -10.52 46.29 24.06
C ILE A 5 -12.02 45.99 23.76
N TYR A 6 -12.48 44.88 24.36
CA TYR A 6 -13.81 44.24 24.54
C TYR A 6 -14.96 45.04 25.20
N LYS A 7 -16.24 44.65 24.96
CA LYS A 7 -17.19 44.11 26.00
C LYS A 7 -18.57 43.62 25.49
N LYS A 8 -19.12 42.66 26.27
CA LYS A 8 -20.35 41.82 26.21
C LYS A 8 -21.69 42.55 26.48
N GLY A 9 -22.82 41.91 26.12
CA GLY A 9 -23.93 41.64 27.08
C GLY A 9 -25.41 41.66 26.60
N TYR A 10 -26.01 40.47 26.45
CA TYR A 10 -27.26 39.97 27.09
C TYR A 10 -28.69 40.59 26.89
N ASN A 11 -29.58 39.77 26.29
CA ASN A 11 -30.82 39.12 26.86
C ASN A 11 -32.27 39.74 26.87
N VAL A 12 -33.17 38.91 26.29
CA VAL A 12 -34.59 38.49 26.59
C VAL A 12 -35.84 39.41 26.47
N LEU A 13 -36.89 38.85 25.83
CA LEU A 13 -38.25 38.43 26.33
C LEU A 13 -39.49 38.94 25.52
N SER A 14 -40.28 37.98 24.99
CA SER A 14 -41.73 37.76 25.28
C SER A 14 -42.78 37.76 24.12
N THR A 15 -43.56 36.65 24.11
CA THR A 15 -45.03 36.44 23.87
C THR A 15 -45.74 36.44 22.48
N THR A 16 -46.09 35.22 22.03
CA THR A 16 -47.45 34.61 21.84
C THR A 16 -48.41 34.92 20.64
N VAL A 17 -48.51 33.92 19.75
CA VAL A 17 -49.67 33.22 19.09
C VAL A 17 -50.52 33.86 17.95
N ALA A 18 -50.28 33.31 16.75
CA ALA A 18 -51.15 32.74 15.68
C ALA A 18 -52.45 33.43 15.20
N LEU A 19 -52.62 33.57 13.86
CA LEU A 19 -53.31 32.59 12.99
C LEU A 19 -53.33 33.00 11.49
N SER A 20 -52.82 32.10 10.65
CA SER A 20 -53.11 31.79 9.21
C SER A 20 -53.32 32.88 8.14
N MET A 21 -52.48 32.90 7.09
CA MET A 21 -52.68 32.21 5.79
C MET A 21 -51.44 32.40 4.88
N LEU A 22 -51.16 31.38 4.07
CA LEU A 22 -49.87 30.98 3.48
C LEU A 22 -49.15 32.01 2.58
N PHE A 23 -47.82 31.92 2.66
CA PHE A 23 -46.78 32.81 2.14
C PHE A 23 -46.42 32.60 0.66
N GLY A 24 -46.06 33.70 -0.01
CA GLY A 24 -45.12 33.72 -1.14
C GLY A 24 -43.65 33.83 -0.68
N PRO A 25 -42.80 34.64 -1.34
CA PRO A 25 -41.67 34.13 -2.13
C PRO A 25 -40.28 34.72 -1.74
N THR A 26 -39.22 34.18 -2.36
CA THR A 26 -37.96 34.83 -2.78
C THR A 26 -37.01 35.57 -1.79
N HIS A 27 -35.73 35.16 -1.89
CA HIS A 27 -34.46 35.90 -1.79
C HIS A 27 -33.96 36.44 -0.44
N ILE A 28 -32.68 36.11 -0.14
CA ILE A 28 -31.55 37.06 0.05
C ILE A 28 -30.22 36.29 0.02
N MET A 29 -29.19 36.91 -0.58
CA MET A 29 -27.79 36.45 -0.61
C MET A 29 -27.07 36.61 0.74
N ALA A 30 -26.14 35.69 1.05
CA ALA A 30 -24.77 35.97 1.54
C ALA A 30 -23.98 34.66 1.75
N ALA A 31 -22.67 34.74 1.56
CA ALA A 31 -21.71 33.64 1.52
C ALA A 31 -21.26 33.09 2.90
N SER A 32 -20.74 31.86 2.84
CA SER A 32 -19.72 31.23 3.69
C SER A 32 -20.11 30.65 5.06
N THR A 33 -20.31 29.32 5.08
CA THR A 33 -19.77 28.43 6.12
C THR A 33 -19.32 27.12 5.48
N ILE A 34 -18.04 26.83 5.70
CA ILE A 34 -17.33 25.56 5.52
C ILE A 34 -17.97 24.50 6.44
N ASP A 35 -18.38 23.38 5.86
CA ASP A 35 -18.54 22.10 6.56
C ASP A 35 -17.92 21.00 5.69
N GLU A 36 -17.13 20.16 6.34
CA GLU A 36 -16.24 19.17 5.76
C GLU A 36 -16.99 17.88 5.37
N THR A 37 -16.52 17.25 4.30
CA THR A 37 -16.54 15.80 4.04
C THR A 37 -17.88 15.06 3.84
N GLN A 38 -18.16 14.73 2.57
CA GLN A 38 -18.39 13.34 2.14
C GLN A 38 -17.90 13.20 0.68
N GLU A 39 -16.72 12.61 0.49
CA GLU A 39 -16.29 12.06 -0.81
C GLU A 39 -17.23 10.90 -1.19
N GLN A 40 -18.05 11.07 -2.22
CA GLN A 40 -18.73 9.94 -2.84
C GLN A 40 -17.75 9.24 -3.80
N LYS A 41 -17.20 8.11 -3.33
CA LYS A 41 -16.62 7.06 -4.17
C LYS A 41 -17.60 6.72 -5.29
N ASN A 42 -17.26 7.08 -6.52
CA ASN A 42 -18.00 6.68 -7.70
C ASN A 42 -17.65 5.21 -8.03
N THR A 43 -18.30 4.25 -7.36
CA THR A 43 -18.23 2.84 -7.75
C THR A 43 -19.27 2.58 -8.82
N VAL A 44 -18.82 2.41 -10.07
CA VAL A 44 -19.65 1.85 -11.16
C VAL A 44 -19.98 0.40 -10.80
N SER A 45 -21.25 0.14 -10.43
CA SER A 45 -21.72 -1.21 -10.09
C SER A 45 -22.26 -1.91 -11.34
N ILE A 46 -21.42 -2.65 -12.06
CA ILE A 46 -21.90 -3.59 -13.09
C ILE A 46 -22.37 -4.86 -12.36
N SER A 47 -23.58 -4.86 -11.79
CA SER A 47 -24.05 -5.95 -10.93
C SER A 47 -24.41 -7.20 -11.73
N PHE A 48 -24.30 -8.36 -11.09
CA PHE A 48 -24.89 -9.61 -11.55
C PHE A 48 -26.24 -9.81 -10.86
N VAL A 49 -27.13 -10.61 -11.44
CA VAL A 49 -28.49 -10.86 -10.90
C VAL A 49 -28.45 -11.43 -9.46
N ASP A 50 -27.37 -12.12 -9.12
CA ASP A 50 -27.08 -12.70 -7.80
C ASP A 50 -25.92 -11.99 -7.08
N SER A 51 -25.75 -10.67 -7.32
CA SER A 51 -24.72 -9.84 -6.68
C SER A 51 -24.92 -9.67 -5.17
N ASP A 52 -26.15 -9.87 -4.69
CA ASP A 52 -26.49 -9.97 -3.26
C ASP A 52 -25.91 -11.23 -2.62
N GLN A 53 -25.74 -12.31 -3.39
CA GLN A 53 -25.11 -13.56 -2.96
C GLN A 53 -23.57 -13.49 -2.98
N VAL A 54 -23.00 -12.43 -3.59
CA VAL A 54 -21.55 -12.18 -3.55
C VAL A 54 -21.19 -11.66 -2.17
N SER A 55 -20.28 -12.38 -1.51
CA SER A 55 -19.79 -11.99 -0.19
C SER A 55 -19.18 -10.59 -0.24
N ALA A 56 -19.39 -9.76 0.79
CA ALA A 56 -18.91 -8.38 0.81
C ALA A 56 -17.42 -8.23 0.48
N TRP A 57 -16.58 -9.18 0.90
CA TRP A 57 -15.14 -9.20 0.63
C TRP A 57 -14.77 -9.49 -0.84
N ALA A 58 -15.67 -10.07 -1.63
CA ALA A 58 -15.43 -10.45 -3.03
C ALA A 58 -16.05 -9.47 -4.03
N LYS A 59 -16.94 -8.55 -3.60
CA LYS A 59 -17.71 -7.68 -4.49
C LYS A 59 -16.84 -6.84 -5.42
N ASP A 60 -15.81 -6.20 -4.87
CA ASP A 60 -14.87 -5.37 -5.64
C ASP A 60 -14.11 -6.19 -6.69
N ALA A 61 -13.58 -7.35 -6.28
CA ALA A 61 -12.87 -8.25 -7.18
C ALA A 61 -13.76 -8.79 -8.30
N VAL A 62 -15.02 -9.14 -7.99
CA VAL A 62 -16.01 -9.60 -8.97
C VAL A 62 -16.33 -8.50 -9.99
N GLY A 63 -16.44 -7.25 -9.55
CA GLY A 63 -16.60 -6.10 -10.46
C GLY A 63 -15.40 -5.95 -11.39
N LYS A 64 -14.18 -6.03 -10.84
CA LYS A 64 -12.93 -5.86 -11.58
C LYS A 64 -12.70 -6.92 -12.66
N VAL A 65 -12.88 -8.21 -12.33
CA VAL A 65 -12.69 -9.28 -13.31
C VAL A 65 -13.77 -9.27 -14.40
N LYS A 66 -14.95 -8.68 -14.13
CA LYS A 66 -16.01 -8.48 -15.11
C LYS A 66 -15.67 -7.34 -16.07
N GLU A 67 -15.26 -6.19 -15.54
CA GLU A 67 -14.86 -5.01 -16.33
C GLU A 67 -13.73 -5.36 -17.31
N GLN A 68 -12.78 -6.18 -16.87
CA GLN A 68 -11.65 -6.62 -17.69
C GLN A 68 -11.97 -7.80 -18.62
N GLY A 69 -13.21 -8.29 -18.63
CA GLY A 69 -13.62 -9.43 -19.46
C GLY A 69 -12.95 -10.77 -19.09
N ILE A 70 -12.34 -10.86 -17.91
CA ILE A 70 -11.66 -12.08 -17.43
C ILE A 70 -12.68 -13.15 -17.05
N MET A 71 -13.74 -12.75 -16.34
CA MET A 71 -14.86 -13.61 -15.96
C MET A 71 -16.18 -12.97 -16.40
N VAL A 72 -17.04 -13.77 -17.05
CA VAL A 72 -18.37 -13.34 -17.50
C VAL A 72 -19.48 -14.11 -16.77
N GLY A 73 -20.68 -13.54 -16.70
CA GLY A 73 -21.85 -14.22 -16.14
C GLY A 73 -22.31 -15.38 -17.02
N ASP A 74 -23.20 -16.22 -16.51
CA ASP A 74 -23.90 -17.18 -17.35
C ASP A 74 -24.91 -16.48 -18.30
N PRO A 75 -25.50 -17.18 -19.28
CA PRO A 75 -26.47 -16.59 -20.20
C PRO A 75 -27.73 -16.01 -19.53
N THR A 76 -27.94 -16.26 -18.24
CA THR A 76 -29.06 -15.71 -17.45
C THR A 76 -28.65 -14.50 -16.60
N GLY A 77 -27.43 -13.99 -16.78
CA GLY A 77 -26.92 -12.81 -16.08
C GLY A 77 -26.42 -13.08 -14.65
N ARG A 78 -26.29 -14.35 -14.24
CA ARG A 78 -25.82 -14.73 -12.90
C ARG A 78 -24.32 -14.93 -12.85
N PHE A 79 -23.68 -14.49 -11.77
CA PHE A 79 -22.28 -14.75 -11.47
C PHE A 79 -22.07 -16.08 -10.75
N ARG A 80 -23.07 -16.64 -10.08
CA ARG A 80 -22.99 -17.90 -9.34
C ARG A 80 -21.82 -17.90 -8.34
N PRO A 81 -21.75 -16.93 -7.40
CA PRO A 81 -20.57 -16.67 -6.58
C PRO A 81 -20.11 -17.87 -5.73
N GLN A 82 -21.04 -18.68 -5.27
CA GLN A 82 -20.77 -19.81 -4.37
C GLN A 82 -20.51 -21.13 -5.12
N ASP A 83 -20.65 -21.14 -6.45
CA ASP A 83 -20.48 -22.35 -7.24
C ASP A 83 -19.02 -22.77 -7.30
N LYS A 84 -18.81 -24.09 -7.27
CA LYS A 84 -17.48 -24.71 -7.37
C LYS A 84 -17.02 -24.68 -8.81
N MET A 85 -15.84 -24.11 -9.07
CA MET A 85 -15.32 -24.01 -10.43
C MET A 85 -14.63 -25.31 -10.87
N THR A 86 -14.97 -25.76 -12.07
CA THR A 86 -14.36 -26.91 -12.73
C THR A 86 -13.00 -26.55 -13.33
N ARG A 87 -12.13 -27.55 -13.55
CA ARG A 87 -10.78 -27.36 -14.12
C ARG A 87 -10.81 -26.63 -15.46
N GLN A 88 -11.79 -26.90 -16.33
CA GLN A 88 -11.93 -26.22 -17.62
C GLN A 88 -12.35 -24.73 -17.49
N GLU A 89 -13.16 -24.40 -16.49
CA GLU A 89 -13.55 -23.02 -16.21
C GLU A 89 -12.36 -22.24 -15.65
N VAL A 90 -11.60 -22.84 -14.72
CA VAL A 90 -10.35 -22.23 -14.21
C VAL A 90 -9.36 -22.02 -15.34
N ALA A 91 -9.12 -23.03 -16.20
CA ALA A 91 -8.25 -22.90 -17.37
C ALA A 91 -8.65 -21.74 -18.28
N SER A 92 -9.96 -21.57 -18.51
CA SER A 92 -10.49 -20.49 -19.34
C SER A 92 -10.22 -19.11 -18.73
N THR A 93 -10.44 -18.95 -17.43
CA THR A 93 -10.17 -17.67 -16.74
C THR A 93 -8.68 -17.34 -16.66
N ILE A 94 -7.82 -18.35 -16.48
CA ILE A 94 -6.36 -18.17 -16.45
C ILE A 94 -5.81 -17.84 -17.84
N ALA A 95 -6.32 -18.49 -18.88
CA ALA A 95 -5.97 -18.12 -20.25
C ALA A 95 -6.40 -16.68 -20.59
N ASN A 96 -7.54 -16.22 -20.06
CA ASN A 96 -8.00 -14.83 -20.22
C ASN A 96 -7.09 -13.84 -19.49
N VAL A 97 -6.83 -14.06 -18.19
CA VAL A 97 -6.08 -13.11 -17.35
C VAL A 97 -4.62 -12.96 -17.78
N LEU A 98 -4.03 -14.02 -18.32
CA LEU A 98 -2.65 -14.02 -18.84
C LEU A 98 -2.57 -13.69 -20.32
N HIS A 99 -3.70 -13.37 -20.97
CA HIS A 99 -3.80 -13.09 -22.41
C HIS A 99 -3.12 -14.15 -23.29
N LEU A 100 -3.26 -15.43 -22.94
CA LEU A 100 -2.63 -16.53 -23.68
C LEU A 100 -3.23 -16.66 -25.08
N THR A 101 -2.39 -16.89 -26.09
CA THR A 101 -2.83 -17.15 -27.46
C THR A 101 -3.60 -18.46 -27.55
N LYS A 102 -4.91 -18.38 -27.76
CA LYS A 102 -5.82 -19.52 -27.98
C LYS A 102 -5.84 -19.88 -29.45
N GLN A 103 -4.92 -20.74 -29.88
CA GLN A 103 -4.90 -21.22 -31.25
C GLN A 103 -6.06 -22.18 -31.49
N LYS A 104 -6.78 -22.01 -32.62
CA LYS A 104 -7.81 -22.95 -33.04
C LYS A 104 -7.17 -24.24 -33.53
N SER A 105 -7.12 -25.25 -32.67
CA SER A 105 -6.64 -26.58 -33.04
C SER A 105 -7.78 -27.50 -33.49
N SER A 106 -7.47 -28.47 -34.36
CA SER A 106 -8.45 -29.49 -34.77
C SER A 106 -8.53 -30.68 -33.80
N SER A 107 -7.64 -30.76 -32.81
CA SER A 107 -7.54 -31.88 -31.86
C SER A 107 -6.81 -31.48 -30.58
N SER A 108 -7.30 -31.99 -29.43
CA SER A 108 -6.61 -31.87 -28.14
C SER A 108 -5.65 -33.06 -27.92
N PRO A 109 -4.48 -32.83 -27.28
CA PRO A 109 -3.61 -33.92 -26.83
C PRO A 109 -4.17 -34.66 -25.59
N PHE A 110 -5.24 -34.17 -24.97
CA PHE A 110 -5.92 -34.83 -23.86
C PHE A 110 -7.09 -35.66 -24.38
N ARG A 111 -7.20 -36.92 -23.93
CA ARG A 111 -8.14 -37.90 -24.50
C ARG A 111 -9.60 -37.62 -24.13
N ASP A 112 -9.82 -36.98 -22.99
CA ASP A 112 -11.12 -36.62 -22.44
C ASP A 112 -11.59 -35.21 -22.84
N VAL A 113 -10.82 -34.49 -23.68
CA VAL A 113 -11.20 -33.19 -24.22
C VAL A 113 -11.69 -33.36 -25.65
N SER A 114 -13.01 -33.31 -25.83
CA SER A 114 -13.67 -33.38 -27.13
C SER A 114 -13.20 -32.27 -28.08
N THR A 115 -13.13 -32.56 -29.38
CA THR A 115 -12.82 -31.57 -30.43
C THR A 115 -13.84 -30.42 -30.48
N ALA A 116 -15.07 -30.66 -30.01
CA ALA A 116 -16.15 -29.67 -29.95
C ALA A 116 -16.29 -28.99 -28.57
N ALA A 117 -15.39 -29.24 -27.60
CA ALA A 117 -15.49 -28.64 -26.27
C ALA A 117 -15.21 -27.12 -26.31
N TRP A 118 -16.05 -26.33 -25.63
CA TRP A 118 -15.96 -24.86 -25.61
C TRP A 118 -14.64 -24.35 -24.99
N ALA A 119 -14.12 -25.05 -23.98
CA ALA A 119 -12.89 -24.70 -23.29
C ALA A 119 -11.62 -25.24 -23.97
N ARG A 120 -11.73 -25.97 -25.09
CA ARG A 120 -10.61 -26.70 -25.71
C ARG A 120 -9.42 -25.79 -25.98
N ASP A 121 -9.63 -24.67 -26.67
CA ASP A 121 -8.54 -23.76 -27.03
C ASP A 121 -7.87 -23.14 -25.78
N ALA A 122 -8.63 -22.91 -24.70
CA ALA A 122 -8.08 -22.42 -23.44
C ALA A 122 -7.27 -23.48 -22.70
N ILE A 123 -7.75 -24.73 -22.66
CA ILE A 123 -7.05 -25.88 -22.07
C ILE A 123 -5.71 -26.11 -22.78
N GLU A 124 -5.69 -26.02 -24.11
CA GLU A 124 -4.47 -26.14 -24.89
C GLU A 124 -3.49 -24.98 -24.63
N ALA A 125 -4.00 -23.74 -24.49
CA ALA A 125 -3.19 -22.58 -24.18
C ALA A 125 -2.49 -22.71 -22.81
N VAL A 126 -3.22 -23.08 -21.76
CA VAL A 126 -2.63 -23.25 -20.41
C VAL A 126 -1.68 -24.45 -20.33
N LYS A 127 -1.90 -25.50 -21.13
CA LYS A 127 -0.94 -26.61 -21.27
C LYS A 127 0.35 -26.15 -21.95
N THR A 128 0.23 -25.44 -23.06
CA THR A 128 1.38 -24.93 -23.84
C THR A 128 2.22 -23.98 -23.01
N ALA A 129 1.58 -23.17 -22.15
CA ALA A 129 2.25 -22.29 -21.20
C ALA A 129 2.87 -23.03 -19.99
N GLY A 130 2.65 -24.35 -19.84
CA GLY A 130 3.15 -25.14 -18.71
C GLY A 130 2.42 -24.89 -17.40
N ILE A 131 1.22 -24.31 -17.43
CA ILE A 131 0.48 -23.88 -16.24
C ILE A 131 -0.40 -25.00 -15.68
N MET A 132 -1.15 -25.66 -16.55
CA MET A 132 -1.99 -26.80 -16.19
C MET A 132 -1.63 -28.02 -17.04
N MET A 133 -1.29 -29.12 -16.37
CA MET A 133 -0.98 -30.39 -16.98
C MET A 133 -2.14 -31.39 -16.75
N GLY A 134 -2.28 -32.35 -17.66
CA GLY A 134 -3.14 -33.51 -17.45
C GLY A 134 -2.45 -34.55 -16.57
N ASP A 135 -3.16 -35.62 -16.28
CA ASP A 135 -2.62 -36.73 -15.50
C ASP A 135 -1.68 -37.63 -16.33
N GLU A 136 -1.08 -38.61 -15.66
CA GLU A 136 -0.18 -39.59 -16.27
C GLU A 136 -0.86 -40.48 -17.33
N LYS A 137 -2.19 -40.50 -17.37
CA LYS A 137 -3.00 -41.28 -18.34
C LYS A 137 -3.36 -40.45 -19.58
N GLY A 138 -3.01 -39.17 -19.60
CA GLY A 138 -3.28 -38.25 -20.69
C GLY A 138 -4.68 -37.61 -20.64
N ASP A 139 -5.32 -37.60 -19.46
CA ASP A 139 -6.64 -36.99 -19.24
C ASP A 139 -6.50 -35.63 -18.52
N PHE A 140 -7.31 -34.64 -18.90
CA PHE A 140 -7.30 -33.29 -18.30
C PHE A 140 -8.27 -33.14 -17.11
N HIS A 141 -9.32 -33.96 -17.07
CA HIS A 141 -10.45 -33.94 -16.14
C HIS A 141 -11.24 -32.62 -16.17
N PRO A 142 -11.79 -32.21 -17.34
CA PRO A 142 -12.35 -30.86 -17.53
C PRO A 142 -13.50 -30.51 -16.59
N ASP A 143 -14.36 -31.47 -16.26
CA ASP A 143 -15.57 -31.25 -15.44
C ASP A 143 -15.34 -31.41 -13.93
N THR A 144 -14.12 -31.77 -13.51
CA THR A 144 -13.81 -31.98 -12.08
C THR A 144 -13.61 -30.63 -11.37
N PRO A 145 -14.27 -30.39 -10.22
CA PRO A 145 -14.02 -29.20 -9.40
C PRO A 145 -12.59 -29.13 -8.87
N MET A 146 -12.00 -27.94 -8.85
CA MET A 146 -10.62 -27.73 -8.40
C MET A 146 -10.54 -27.46 -6.89
N THR A 147 -9.59 -28.09 -6.21
CA THR A 147 -9.29 -27.84 -4.80
C THR A 147 -8.39 -26.62 -4.59
N ARG A 148 -8.39 -26.06 -3.38
CA ARG A 148 -7.55 -24.90 -3.02
C ARG A 148 -6.04 -25.19 -3.13
N GLU A 149 -5.60 -26.41 -2.81
CA GLU A 149 -4.19 -26.78 -2.93
C GLU A 149 -3.74 -26.97 -4.39
N GLU A 150 -4.63 -27.45 -5.27
CA GLU A 150 -4.37 -27.47 -6.71
C GLU A 150 -4.33 -26.06 -7.30
N LEU A 151 -5.21 -25.15 -6.86
CA LEU A 151 -5.18 -23.75 -7.28
C LEU A 151 -3.86 -23.08 -6.87
N ALA A 152 -3.32 -23.39 -5.68
CA ALA A 152 -2.03 -22.87 -5.26
C ALA A 152 -0.90 -23.28 -6.21
N VAL A 153 -0.84 -24.55 -6.62
CA VAL A 153 0.15 -25.02 -7.60
C VAL A 153 -0.06 -24.37 -8.96
N LEU A 154 -1.31 -24.24 -9.40
CA LEU A 154 -1.64 -23.55 -10.65
C LEU A 154 -1.10 -22.11 -10.65
N LEU A 155 -1.35 -21.35 -9.58
CA LEU A 155 -0.94 -19.94 -9.48
C LEU A 155 0.57 -19.79 -9.49
N VAL A 156 1.30 -20.67 -8.78
CA VAL A 156 2.76 -20.71 -8.84
C VAL A 156 3.27 -20.92 -10.26
N ASN A 157 2.67 -21.87 -10.99
CA ASN A 157 3.06 -22.12 -12.38
C ASN A 157 2.72 -20.91 -13.28
N ALA A 158 1.57 -20.28 -13.07
CA ALA A 158 1.12 -19.11 -13.82
C ALA A 158 2.08 -17.92 -13.65
N ILE A 159 2.57 -17.67 -12.43
CA ILE A 159 3.52 -16.59 -12.14
C ILE A 159 4.99 -17.03 -12.24
N LYS A 160 5.25 -18.30 -12.58
CA LYS A 160 6.58 -18.92 -12.63
C LYS A 160 7.40 -18.72 -11.34
N ALA A 161 6.74 -18.78 -10.17
CA ALA A 161 7.39 -18.57 -8.88
C ALA A 161 8.24 -19.78 -8.46
N ASP A 162 9.37 -19.50 -7.79
CA ASP A 162 10.20 -20.54 -7.20
C ASP A 162 9.55 -21.08 -5.92
N THR A 163 9.45 -22.41 -5.82
CA THR A 163 8.88 -23.13 -4.67
C THR A 163 9.96 -23.81 -3.81
N LYS A 164 11.22 -23.70 -4.22
CA LYS A 164 12.32 -24.39 -3.57
C LYS A 164 12.52 -23.89 -2.13
N GLY A 165 12.62 -24.83 -1.19
CA GLY A 165 12.79 -24.51 0.23
C GLY A 165 11.54 -24.02 0.94
N LYS A 166 10.38 -24.00 0.27
CA LYS A 166 9.08 -23.65 0.83
C LYS A 166 8.31 -24.92 1.24
N GLY A 167 7.34 -24.77 2.14
CA GLY A 167 6.45 -25.83 2.63
C GLY A 167 6.56 -26.15 4.13
N ASP A 168 7.58 -25.63 4.81
CA ASP A 168 7.83 -25.86 6.24
C ASP A 168 7.11 -24.84 7.14
N ASN A 169 6.90 -23.61 6.65
CA ASN A 169 6.34 -22.48 7.41
C ASN A 169 4.91 -22.17 6.98
N LEU A 170 3.97 -23.05 7.36
CA LEU A 170 2.54 -22.81 7.19
C LEU A 170 1.92 -22.37 8.52
N PRO A 171 1.37 -21.14 8.63
CA PRO A 171 0.83 -20.59 9.88
C PRO A 171 -0.59 -21.09 10.23
N PHE A 172 -1.06 -22.18 9.61
CA PHE A 172 -2.43 -22.68 9.75
C PHE A 172 -2.53 -23.89 10.66
N ALA A 173 -3.66 -24.01 11.34
CA ALA A 173 -3.94 -25.14 12.23
C ALA A 173 -4.09 -26.47 11.47
N ASP A 174 -4.54 -26.43 10.22
CA ASP A 174 -4.79 -27.58 9.35
C ASP A 174 -3.64 -27.87 8.36
N LYS A 175 -2.44 -27.32 8.58
CA LYS A 175 -1.26 -27.52 7.71
C LYS A 175 -0.88 -28.98 7.45
N SER A 176 -1.30 -29.91 8.33
CA SER A 176 -1.11 -31.35 8.16
C SER A 176 -2.01 -31.96 7.09
N LYS A 177 -3.11 -31.28 6.71
CA LYS A 177 -4.02 -31.70 5.63
C LYS A 177 -3.54 -31.26 4.24
N VAL A 178 -2.55 -30.37 4.16
CA VAL A 178 -1.96 -29.96 2.87
C VAL A 178 -1.12 -31.09 2.33
N SER A 179 -1.42 -31.53 1.11
CA SER A 179 -0.67 -32.58 0.43
C SER A 179 0.81 -32.21 0.29
N THR A 180 1.72 -33.17 0.46
CA THR A 180 3.17 -32.93 0.42
C THR A 180 3.62 -32.20 -0.85
N TRP A 181 3.01 -32.52 -2.00
CA TRP A 181 3.32 -31.88 -3.28
C TRP A 181 2.83 -30.42 -3.38
N ALA A 182 1.81 -30.05 -2.61
CA ALA A 182 1.21 -28.70 -2.65
C ALA A 182 1.80 -27.75 -1.60
N LYS A 183 2.40 -28.27 -0.51
CA LYS A 183 2.95 -27.45 0.59
C LYS A 183 3.85 -26.29 0.13
N PRO A 184 4.81 -26.51 -0.79
CA PRO A 184 5.66 -25.42 -1.26
C PRO A 184 4.85 -24.32 -1.96
N ALA A 185 3.91 -24.72 -2.81
CA ALA A 185 3.08 -23.77 -3.54
C ALA A 185 2.12 -23.01 -2.62
N VAL A 186 1.52 -23.69 -1.64
CA VAL A 186 0.66 -23.06 -0.63
C VAL A 186 1.42 -21.98 0.14
N GLN A 187 2.68 -22.23 0.53
CA GLN A 187 3.48 -21.20 1.19
C GLN A 187 3.77 -20.02 0.26
N VAL A 188 4.12 -20.26 -1.00
CA VAL A 188 4.43 -19.19 -1.97
C VAL A 188 3.23 -18.29 -2.24
N VAL A 189 2.06 -18.84 -2.55
CA VAL A 189 0.87 -18.02 -2.86
C VAL A 189 0.38 -17.21 -1.65
N MET A 190 0.68 -17.68 -0.44
CA MET A 190 0.42 -16.97 0.81
C MET A 190 1.39 -15.81 1.02
N GLU A 191 2.69 -16.03 0.79
CA GLU A 191 3.73 -14.98 0.85
C GLU A 191 3.46 -13.87 -0.18
N GLN A 192 3.00 -14.25 -1.38
CA GLN A 192 2.61 -13.32 -2.45
C GLN A 192 1.22 -12.69 -2.23
N GLY A 193 0.50 -13.09 -1.17
CA GLY A 193 -0.83 -12.58 -0.85
C GLY A 193 -1.93 -12.93 -1.87
N LEU A 194 -1.65 -13.81 -2.83
CA LEU A 194 -2.56 -14.20 -3.92
C LEU A 194 -3.73 -15.04 -3.41
N LEU A 195 -3.44 -16.01 -2.55
CA LEU A 195 -4.42 -16.88 -1.90
C LEU A 195 -4.28 -16.78 -0.39
N ARG A 196 -5.40 -16.79 0.34
CA ARG A 196 -5.44 -16.58 1.81
C ARG A 196 -6.28 -17.66 2.48
N GLY A 197 -5.92 -18.04 3.69
CA GLY A 197 -6.76 -18.87 4.58
C GLY A 197 -7.87 -18.07 5.26
N ASP A 198 -8.71 -18.74 6.06
CA ASP A 198 -9.84 -18.13 6.78
C ASP A 198 -9.43 -17.40 8.09
N GLY A 199 -8.13 -17.18 8.28
CA GLY A 199 -7.53 -16.65 9.51
C GLY A 199 -7.11 -17.73 10.52
N LYS A 200 -7.58 -18.98 10.38
CA LYS A 200 -7.21 -20.11 11.24
C LYS A 200 -6.75 -21.34 10.45
N ASN A 201 -7.41 -21.64 9.34
CA ASN A 201 -7.17 -22.79 8.47
C ASN A 201 -6.93 -22.33 7.02
N PHE A 202 -6.21 -23.15 6.25
CA PHE A 202 -6.05 -22.97 4.81
C PHE A 202 -7.15 -23.69 4.00
N ASN A 203 -7.75 -24.74 4.56
CA ASN A 203 -8.78 -25.58 3.94
C ASN A 203 -8.32 -26.21 2.60
N PRO A 204 -7.19 -26.95 2.55
CA PRO A 204 -6.52 -27.35 1.30
C PRO A 204 -7.37 -28.22 0.37
N THR A 205 -8.22 -29.07 0.93
CA THR A 205 -9.05 -30.04 0.20
C THR A 205 -10.43 -29.51 -0.18
N GLU A 206 -10.78 -28.28 0.23
CA GLU A 206 -12.05 -27.67 -0.14
C GLU A 206 -12.02 -27.20 -1.60
N PHE A 207 -13.16 -27.29 -2.27
CA PHE A 207 -13.31 -26.84 -3.65
C PHE A 207 -13.43 -25.31 -3.72
N VAL A 208 -12.76 -24.71 -4.69
CA VAL A 208 -12.71 -23.26 -4.83
C VAL A 208 -14.02 -22.73 -5.41
N GLN A 209 -14.57 -21.70 -4.78
CA GLN A 209 -15.78 -21.02 -5.23
C GLN A 209 -15.46 -19.95 -6.29
N ARG A 210 -16.45 -19.64 -7.15
CA ARG A 210 -16.32 -18.66 -8.24
C ARG A 210 -15.94 -17.25 -7.77
N GLN A 211 -16.50 -16.78 -6.65
CA GLN A 211 -16.16 -15.50 -6.03
C GLN A 211 -14.74 -15.47 -5.45
N GLU A 212 -14.22 -16.63 -5.06
CA GLU A 212 -12.87 -16.75 -4.56
C GLU A 212 -11.85 -16.67 -5.69
N ILE A 213 -12.11 -17.35 -6.81
CA ILE A 213 -11.27 -17.23 -8.02
C ILE A 213 -11.27 -15.80 -8.56
N ALA A 214 -12.41 -15.10 -8.57
CA ALA A 214 -12.45 -13.68 -8.93
C ALA A 214 -11.50 -12.84 -8.05
N SER A 215 -11.48 -13.10 -6.74
CA SER A 215 -10.59 -12.42 -5.81
C SER A 215 -9.12 -12.73 -6.02
N VAL A 216 -8.80 -13.96 -6.42
CA VAL A 216 -7.43 -14.37 -6.78
C VAL A 216 -7.00 -13.71 -8.09
N LEU A 217 -7.84 -13.74 -9.13
CA LEU A 217 -7.54 -13.17 -10.44
C LEU A 217 -7.41 -11.65 -10.38
N ALA A 218 -8.26 -10.96 -9.62
CA ALA A 218 -8.13 -9.53 -9.37
C ALA A 218 -6.76 -9.18 -8.76
N ARG A 219 -6.29 -9.94 -7.77
CA ARG A 219 -4.95 -9.77 -7.17
C ARG A 219 -3.83 -10.13 -8.13
N LEU A 220 -4.04 -11.13 -8.98
CA LEU A 220 -3.07 -11.51 -10.00
C LEU A 220 -2.92 -10.40 -11.05
N VAL A 221 -4.02 -9.79 -11.50
CA VAL A 221 -4.02 -8.59 -12.34
C VAL A 221 -3.27 -7.46 -11.66
N ASP A 222 -3.60 -7.17 -10.39
CA ASP A 222 -2.88 -6.13 -9.63
C ASP A 222 -1.37 -6.39 -9.56
N GLY A 223 -0.99 -7.65 -9.38
CA GLY A 223 0.40 -8.08 -9.40
C GLY A 223 1.06 -7.95 -10.78
N MET A 224 0.34 -8.19 -11.88
CA MET A 224 0.85 -8.10 -13.25
C MET A 224 0.91 -6.67 -13.79
N THR A 225 0.03 -5.77 -13.33
CA THR A 225 0.03 -4.35 -13.73
C THR A 225 0.94 -3.48 -12.86
N SER A 226 1.48 -4.03 -11.77
CA SER A 226 2.43 -3.34 -10.89
C SER A 226 3.86 -3.50 -11.40
N SER A 227 4.24 -2.75 -12.43
CA SER A 227 5.66 -2.53 -12.72
C SER A 227 6.25 -1.58 -11.68
N SER A 228 7.14 -2.10 -10.84
CA SER A 228 7.99 -1.27 -9.97
C SER A 228 9.01 -0.58 -10.86
N HIS A 229 8.90 0.72 -11.04
CA HIS A 229 9.85 1.51 -11.81
C HIS A 229 10.83 2.16 -10.83
N HIS A 230 12.09 1.69 -10.79
CA HIS A 230 13.14 2.48 -10.17
C HIS A 230 13.51 3.60 -11.12
N ALA A 231 13.23 4.82 -10.71
CA ALA A 231 13.29 5.96 -11.59
C ALA A 231 13.76 7.22 -10.86
N VAL A 232 13.97 8.30 -11.62
CA VAL A 232 14.45 9.58 -11.10
C VAL A 232 13.41 10.65 -11.39
N ILE A 233 13.08 11.44 -10.38
CA ILE A 233 12.19 12.60 -10.54
C ILE A 233 12.95 13.69 -11.30
N ASP A 234 12.44 14.05 -12.48
CA ASP A 234 13.01 15.09 -13.32
C ASP A 234 12.42 16.47 -13.02
N THR A 235 11.09 16.58 -13.02
CA THR A 235 10.40 17.86 -12.82
C THR A 235 9.04 17.63 -12.17
N ILE A 236 8.59 18.55 -11.32
CA ILE A 236 7.23 18.56 -10.76
C ILE A 236 6.57 19.87 -11.19
N LYS A 237 5.37 19.79 -11.77
CA LYS A 237 4.60 20.96 -12.21
C LYS A 237 3.10 20.69 -12.05
N GLY A 238 2.42 21.49 -11.24
CA GLY A 238 1.00 21.30 -10.93
C GLY A 238 0.72 19.93 -10.29
N ASP A 239 -0.21 19.17 -10.87
CA ASP A 239 -0.60 17.81 -10.46
C ASP A 239 0.18 16.72 -11.20
N THR A 240 1.23 17.10 -11.92
CA THR A 240 1.99 16.21 -12.80
C THR A 240 3.46 16.18 -12.36
N VAL A 241 4.04 14.98 -12.32
CA VAL A 241 5.45 14.73 -12.10
C VAL A 241 6.04 14.03 -13.32
N THR A 242 7.17 14.53 -13.81
CA THR A 242 7.93 13.89 -14.87
C THR A 242 8.98 12.99 -14.24
N ILE A 243 8.95 11.72 -14.61
CA ILE A 243 9.83 10.68 -14.10
C ILE A 243 10.46 9.97 -15.30
N ASN A 244 11.78 10.02 -15.43
CA ASN A 244 12.54 9.53 -16.60
C ASN A 244 11.96 10.05 -17.94
N GLY A 245 11.59 11.33 -18.01
CA GLY A 245 11.00 11.96 -19.19
C GLY A 245 9.49 11.72 -19.40
N SER A 246 8.87 10.75 -18.72
CA SER A 246 7.43 10.46 -18.81
C SER A 246 6.62 11.24 -17.78
N ALA A 247 5.51 11.84 -18.21
CA ALA A 247 4.62 12.58 -17.33
C ALA A 247 3.60 11.66 -16.64
N TYR A 248 3.52 11.78 -15.32
CA TYR A 248 2.55 11.06 -14.49
C TYR A 248 1.69 12.05 -13.70
N ARG A 249 0.39 11.81 -13.64
CA ARG A 249 -0.48 12.48 -12.69
C ARG A 249 -0.19 11.97 -11.28
N VAL A 250 -0.30 12.85 -10.28
CA VAL A 250 -0.14 12.50 -8.87
C VAL A 250 -1.53 12.25 -8.28
N SER A 251 -1.78 11.04 -7.75
CA SER A 251 -3.04 10.78 -7.04
C SER A 251 -3.15 11.62 -5.77
N GLU A 252 -4.38 11.86 -5.33
CA GLU A 252 -4.70 12.75 -4.20
C GLU A 252 -3.85 12.45 -2.96
N ASN A 253 -3.60 11.18 -2.67
CA ASN A 253 -2.80 10.71 -1.53
C ASN A 253 -1.35 11.21 -1.53
N PHE A 254 -0.76 11.49 -2.70
CA PHE A 254 0.62 11.92 -2.84
C PHE A 254 0.78 13.37 -3.28
N ARG A 255 -0.31 14.12 -3.51
CA ARG A 255 -0.24 15.55 -3.88
C ARG A 255 0.41 16.40 -2.80
N GLY A 256 0.26 16.00 -1.54
CA GLY A 256 0.97 16.62 -0.43
C GLY A 256 2.49 16.43 -0.49
N LEU A 257 2.96 15.35 -1.13
CA LEU A 257 4.36 14.96 -1.20
C LEU A 257 5.01 15.37 -2.54
N LEU A 258 4.42 15.02 -3.68
CA LEU A 258 4.91 15.32 -5.03
C LEU A 258 4.27 16.61 -5.55
N ASN A 259 4.75 17.76 -5.08
CA ASN A 259 4.28 19.08 -5.50
C ASN A 259 5.45 20.07 -5.68
N GLU A 260 5.13 21.26 -6.20
CA GLU A 260 6.10 22.31 -6.49
C GLU A 260 6.83 22.86 -5.26
N GLU A 261 6.23 22.82 -4.07
CA GLU A 261 6.89 23.24 -2.81
C GLU A 261 8.10 22.34 -2.52
N ASN A 262 7.96 21.04 -2.78
CA ASN A 262 9.00 20.04 -2.57
C ASN A 262 9.94 19.86 -3.78
N ALA A 263 9.74 20.58 -4.89
CA ALA A 263 10.48 20.33 -6.14
C ALA A 263 12.00 20.39 -5.99
N LYS A 264 12.52 21.26 -5.10
CA LYS A 264 13.97 21.38 -4.87
C LYS A 264 14.57 20.18 -4.14
N VAL A 265 13.89 19.68 -3.12
CA VAL A 265 14.37 18.53 -2.35
C VAL A 265 14.15 17.21 -3.11
N LEU A 266 13.16 17.18 -4.00
CA LEU A 266 12.86 16.06 -4.88
C LEU A 266 13.64 16.09 -6.20
N GLN A 267 14.46 17.11 -6.44
CA GLN A 267 15.24 17.20 -7.67
C GLN A 267 16.20 16.01 -7.76
N LYS A 268 16.06 15.22 -8.82
CA LYS A 268 16.82 13.97 -9.02
C LYS A 268 16.65 12.93 -7.92
N ALA A 269 15.62 13.05 -7.09
CA ALA A 269 15.29 12.04 -6.11
C ALA A 269 14.97 10.71 -6.80
N ASN A 270 15.46 9.62 -6.21
CA ASN A 270 15.14 8.26 -6.62
C ASN A 270 13.72 7.93 -6.14
N ILE A 271 12.93 7.30 -6.99
CA ILE A 271 11.56 6.91 -6.66
C ILE A 271 11.26 5.52 -7.21
N ASP A 272 10.72 4.65 -6.34
CA ASP A 272 10.03 3.45 -6.79
C ASP A 272 8.54 3.68 -6.57
N PHE A 273 7.77 3.56 -7.64
CA PHE A 273 6.34 3.84 -7.61
C PHE A 273 5.56 2.86 -8.49
N GLN A 274 4.28 2.73 -8.15
CA GLN A 274 3.30 2.06 -9.00
C GLN A 274 2.39 3.13 -9.60
N SER A 275 1.99 2.91 -10.85
CA SER A 275 1.04 3.78 -11.52
C SER A 275 -0.07 2.99 -12.19
N SER A 276 -1.26 3.58 -12.24
CA SER A 276 -2.41 3.08 -13.00
C SER A 276 -2.91 4.22 -13.86
N ASN A 277 -3.05 4.00 -15.18
CA ASN A 277 -3.44 5.02 -16.15
C ASN A 277 -2.60 6.31 -16.04
N GLN A 278 -1.26 6.17 -16.02
CA GLN A 278 -0.30 7.26 -15.82
C GLN A 278 -0.51 8.08 -14.54
N THR A 279 -1.27 7.57 -13.57
CA THR A 279 -1.44 8.21 -12.26
C THR A 279 -0.66 7.43 -11.22
N ILE A 280 0.20 8.09 -10.44
CA ILE A 280 0.94 7.47 -9.34
C ILE A 280 -0.02 7.10 -8.23
N THR A 281 -0.17 5.80 -7.99
CA THR A 281 -1.10 5.23 -7.00
C THR A 281 -0.40 4.67 -5.77
N LYS A 282 0.92 4.49 -5.82
CA LYS A 282 1.73 3.99 -4.70
C LYS A 282 3.17 4.46 -4.81
N ILE A 283 3.83 4.76 -3.69
CA ILE A 283 5.26 5.05 -3.65
C ILE A 283 5.93 4.15 -2.62
N THR A 284 6.72 3.18 -3.08
CA THR A 284 7.38 2.15 -2.25
C THR A 284 8.82 2.51 -1.88
N TYR A 285 9.39 3.52 -2.54
CA TYR A 285 10.70 4.03 -2.19
C TYR A 285 10.81 5.49 -2.57
N LEU A 286 11.40 6.30 -1.70
CA LEU A 286 11.78 7.69 -2.00
C LEU A 286 13.17 7.98 -1.43
N GLY A 287 14.13 8.26 -2.32
CA GLY A 287 15.51 8.58 -1.98
C GLY A 287 15.85 10.04 -2.27
N LEU A 288 16.10 10.82 -1.22
CA LEU A 288 16.48 12.23 -1.32
C LEU A 288 17.98 12.37 -1.52
N VAL A 289 18.39 12.92 -2.67
CA VAL A 289 19.79 13.10 -3.08
C VAL A 289 20.20 14.56 -3.30
N ALA A 290 19.25 15.49 -3.15
CA ALA A 290 19.53 16.92 -3.16
C ALA A 290 19.76 17.40 -1.73
N GLY A 291 20.83 18.16 -1.49
CA GLY A 291 21.20 18.71 -0.19
C GLY A 291 20.93 20.21 -0.08
N GLY A 292 20.67 20.69 1.14
CA GLY A 292 20.56 22.11 1.45
C GLY A 292 21.91 22.77 1.71
N SER A 293 21.89 23.78 2.58
CA SER A 293 23.10 24.49 2.99
C SER A 293 23.06 24.78 4.49
N PRO A 294 24.22 25.03 5.12
CA PRO A 294 24.24 25.45 6.51
C PRO A 294 23.40 26.70 6.75
N ALA A 295 22.84 26.83 7.95
CA ALA A 295 22.20 28.07 8.36
C ALA A 295 23.19 29.23 8.34
N LYS A 296 22.81 30.37 7.72
CA LYS A 296 23.64 31.57 7.72
C LYS A 296 23.81 32.11 9.14
N THR A 297 24.97 32.69 9.44
CA THR A 297 25.26 33.27 10.76
C THR A 297 24.14 34.19 11.25
N GLY A 298 23.63 33.93 12.46
CA GLY A 298 22.54 34.69 13.08
C GLY A 298 21.13 34.36 12.58
N LYS A 299 20.96 33.32 11.75
CA LYS A 299 19.66 32.74 11.40
C LYS A 299 19.32 31.56 12.32
N LYS A 300 18.05 31.13 12.27
CA LYS A 300 17.60 29.95 13.02
C LYS A 300 18.33 28.70 12.53
N GLU A 301 18.58 27.79 13.44
CA GLU A 301 19.06 26.44 13.15
C GLU A 301 18.16 25.75 12.12
N PHE A 302 18.75 24.96 11.23
CA PHE A 302 18.11 24.30 10.07
C PHE A 302 17.49 25.22 9.00
N SER A 303 17.60 26.56 9.12
CA SER A 303 16.98 27.48 8.14
C SER A 303 17.57 27.45 6.73
N GLY A 304 18.71 26.78 6.54
CA GLY A 304 19.31 26.53 5.24
C GLY A 304 18.93 25.17 4.63
N ASN A 305 18.14 24.36 5.33
CA ASN A 305 17.79 23.02 4.88
C ASN A 305 16.84 23.06 3.67
N LEU A 306 16.96 22.07 2.80
CA LEU A 306 15.89 21.75 1.85
C LEU A 306 14.78 21.00 2.59
N ILE A 307 13.54 21.39 2.33
CA ILE A 307 12.37 20.90 3.07
C ILE A 307 11.57 19.96 2.18
N LEU A 308 11.35 18.74 2.66
CA LEU A 308 10.31 17.83 2.21
C LEU A 308 9.13 17.94 3.17
N ASN A 309 8.10 18.68 2.79
CA ASN A 309 6.86 18.77 3.54
C ASN A 309 5.83 17.81 2.94
N GLY A 310 5.52 16.73 3.66
CA GLY A 310 4.55 15.72 3.22
C GLY A 310 3.10 16.24 3.21
N ASN A 311 2.80 17.37 3.87
CA ASN A 311 1.44 17.91 3.98
C ASN A 311 0.38 16.87 4.42
N GLY A 312 0.77 15.93 5.27
CA GLY A 312 -0.10 14.84 5.76
C GLY A 312 -0.10 13.58 4.90
N ALA A 313 0.69 13.53 3.82
CA ALA A 313 0.81 12.35 2.97
C ALA A 313 1.35 11.12 3.73
N ILE A 314 1.03 9.95 3.19
CA ILE A 314 1.50 8.65 3.66
C ILE A 314 2.37 8.06 2.55
N LEU A 315 3.65 7.83 2.83
CA LEU A 315 4.58 7.10 1.98
C LEU A 315 4.47 5.60 2.27
N ASP A 316 4.19 4.79 1.25
CA ASP A 316 3.92 3.36 1.42
C ASP A 316 5.15 2.53 1.78
N GLY A 317 6.35 2.98 1.40
CA GLY A 317 7.59 2.25 1.66
C GLY A 317 8.70 3.11 2.23
N ASP A 318 9.94 2.84 1.83
CA ASP A 318 11.13 3.38 2.49
C ASP A 318 11.38 4.85 2.12
N LEU A 319 11.76 5.65 3.13
CA LEU A 319 12.36 6.97 2.95
C LEU A 319 13.86 6.88 3.19
N VAL A 320 14.66 7.28 2.21
CA VAL A 320 16.13 7.33 2.32
C VAL A 320 16.60 8.76 2.16
N VAL A 321 17.41 9.23 3.10
CA VAL A 321 17.99 10.57 3.09
C VAL A 321 19.49 10.43 2.91
N ALA A 322 19.97 10.87 1.74
CA ALA A 322 21.32 10.65 1.25
C ALA A 322 22.06 11.97 0.99
N SER A 323 21.66 13.07 1.64
CA SER A 323 22.26 14.39 1.46
C SER A 323 22.11 15.26 2.70
N ASP A 324 23.02 16.23 2.84
CA ASP A 324 23.10 17.12 4.00
C ASP A 324 22.03 18.21 4.02
N TYR A 325 21.76 18.74 5.21
CA TYR A 325 20.86 19.88 5.44
C TYR A 325 19.46 19.60 4.91
N ILE A 326 18.85 18.54 5.42
CA ILE A 326 17.50 18.11 5.03
C ILE A 326 16.54 18.26 6.18
N THR A 327 15.35 18.76 5.86
CA THR A 327 14.21 18.78 6.75
C THR A 327 13.07 17.93 6.19
N VAL A 328 12.58 16.97 6.96
CA VAL A 328 11.36 16.21 6.63
C VAL A 328 10.23 16.63 7.58
N SER A 329 9.07 16.99 7.05
CA SER A 329 7.96 17.45 7.88
C SER A 329 6.59 16.94 7.48
N ASN A 330 5.68 16.76 8.45
CA ASN A 330 4.28 16.36 8.25
C ASN A 330 4.10 15.13 7.32
N LEU A 331 4.89 14.07 7.55
CA LEU A 331 4.90 12.87 6.70
C LEU A 331 4.69 11.63 7.56
N THR A 332 3.96 10.65 7.04
CA THR A 332 3.93 9.28 7.59
C THR A 332 4.67 8.34 6.65
N VAL A 333 5.62 7.57 7.17
CA VAL A 333 6.38 6.54 6.47
C VAL A 333 5.95 5.19 7.02
N LEU A 334 5.38 4.32 6.17
CA LEU A 334 4.87 3.00 6.59
C LEU A 334 5.97 1.96 6.81
N ASP A 335 7.08 2.05 6.07
CA ASP A 335 8.24 1.19 6.25
C ASP A 335 9.38 1.96 6.96
N ASN A 336 10.58 1.97 6.41
CA ASN A 336 11.79 2.42 7.12
C ASN A 336 12.20 3.84 6.75
N LEU A 337 12.82 4.53 7.70
CA LEU A 337 13.62 5.74 7.45
C LEU A 337 15.10 5.35 7.52
N THR A 338 15.89 5.70 6.51
CA THR A 338 17.35 5.56 6.55
C THR A 338 18.03 6.89 6.34
N ILE A 339 18.81 7.33 7.33
CA ILE A 339 19.74 8.46 7.23
C ILE A 339 21.10 7.89 6.85
N LYS A 340 21.52 8.04 5.59
CA LYS A 340 22.69 7.35 5.04
C LYS A 340 24.01 7.95 5.53
N LYS A 341 25.06 7.12 5.56
CA LYS A 341 26.45 7.48 5.94
C LYS A 341 27.07 8.66 5.19
N MET A 342 26.58 8.94 3.98
CA MET A 342 27.06 10.06 3.17
C MET A 342 26.56 11.42 3.69
N LEU A 343 25.53 11.43 4.54
CA LEU A 343 25.12 12.60 5.30
C LEU A 343 26.13 12.82 6.44
N GLN A 344 26.84 13.94 6.39
CA GLN A 344 27.90 14.32 7.33
C GLN A 344 27.54 15.53 8.18
N ASN A 345 26.37 16.16 8.00
CA ASN A 345 25.94 17.36 8.73
C ASN A 345 24.49 17.21 9.27
N ASP A 346 23.70 18.29 9.30
CA ASP A 346 22.39 18.33 9.97
C ASP A 346 21.29 17.51 9.26
N PHE A 347 20.51 16.78 10.06
CA PHE A 347 19.19 16.25 9.68
C PHE A 347 18.14 16.68 10.71
N TYR A 348 17.00 17.17 10.23
CA TYR A 348 15.89 17.58 11.09
C TYR A 348 14.56 16.98 10.61
N ALA A 349 13.77 16.45 11.53
CA ALA A 349 12.44 15.94 11.24
C ALA A 349 11.40 16.57 12.17
N LYS A 350 10.25 16.99 11.63
CA LYS A 350 9.16 17.61 12.40
C LYS A 350 7.82 16.97 12.08
N LYS A 351 7.09 16.46 13.09
CA LYS A 351 5.80 15.76 12.87
C LYS A 351 5.94 14.60 11.87
N LEU A 352 7.03 13.86 11.98
CA LEU A 352 7.27 12.67 11.19
C LEU A 352 6.75 11.45 11.95
N THR A 353 6.02 10.56 11.28
CA THR A 353 5.65 9.25 11.84
C THR A 353 6.36 8.16 11.05
N VAL A 354 7.18 7.32 11.68
CA VAL A 354 7.81 6.15 11.06
C VAL A 354 7.27 4.89 11.73
N LYS A 355 6.60 4.03 10.95
CA LYS A 355 6.01 2.77 11.44
C LYS A 355 7.02 1.63 11.48
N GLY A 356 8.01 1.62 10.58
CA GLY A 356 9.13 0.69 10.59
C GLY A 356 10.33 1.20 11.39
N MET A 357 11.52 0.80 10.95
CA MET A 357 12.78 1.11 11.60
C MET A 357 13.37 2.43 11.10
N THR A 358 13.93 3.21 12.01
CA THR A 358 14.73 4.41 11.71
C THR A 358 16.21 4.08 11.86
N SER A 359 16.94 3.94 10.76
CA SER A 359 18.39 3.72 10.75
C SER A 359 19.14 5.04 10.66
N ILE A 360 19.98 5.33 11.66
CA ILE A 360 20.84 6.52 11.74
C ILE A 360 22.28 6.08 11.45
N GLU A 361 22.67 6.20 10.18
CA GLU A 361 24.00 5.86 9.68
C GLU A 361 24.85 7.11 9.35
N GLY A 362 24.22 8.28 9.21
CA GLY A 362 24.85 9.59 8.97
C GLY A 362 24.54 10.62 10.06
N GLY A 363 25.05 11.84 9.88
CA GLY A 363 24.96 12.95 10.82
C GLY A 363 26.29 13.29 11.49
N ASP A 364 26.36 14.49 12.06
CA ASP A 364 27.52 14.97 12.81
C ASP A 364 27.29 14.93 14.34
N GLU A 365 28.25 15.51 15.05
CA GLU A 365 28.20 15.73 16.49
C GLU A 365 27.22 16.86 16.89
N ASN A 366 26.66 17.60 15.92
CA ASN A 366 25.78 18.72 16.19
C ASN A 366 24.34 18.24 16.27
N THR A 367 23.70 17.70 15.21
CA THR A 367 22.29 17.27 15.34
C THR A 367 21.72 16.32 14.26
N VAL A 368 21.18 15.18 14.72
CA VAL A 368 20.03 14.48 14.13
C VAL A 368 18.83 14.69 15.07
N GLU A 369 17.86 15.53 14.69
CA GLU A 369 16.74 15.90 15.58
C GLU A 369 15.38 15.46 15.06
N PHE A 370 14.55 14.98 15.98
CA PHE A 370 13.15 14.65 15.77
C PHE A 370 12.25 15.48 16.72
N GLU A 371 11.51 16.44 16.16
CA GLU A 371 10.55 17.28 16.87
C GLU A 371 9.11 16.80 16.60
N ASP A 372 8.28 16.70 17.64
CA ASP A 372 6.86 16.30 17.55
C ASP A 372 6.60 15.00 16.75
N SER A 373 7.55 14.05 16.75
CA SER A 373 7.59 12.89 15.85
C SER A 373 7.27 11.56 16.56
N GLN A 374 6.84 10.54 15.82
CA GLN A 374 6.53 9.20 16.35
C GLN A 374 7.42 8.14 15.69
N LEU A 375 8.32 7.53 16.46
CA LEU A 375 9.26 6.52 15.99
C LEU A 375 9.06 5.20 16.74
N GLN A 376 8.97 4.09 16.01
CA GLN A 376 8.87 2.75 16.61
C GLN A 376 10.23 2.25 17.08
N SER A 377 11.11 1.86 16.16
CA SER A 377 12.48 1.48 16.47
C SER A 377 13.46 2.45 15.85
N VAL A 378 14.49 2.80 16.59
CA VAL A 378 15.63 3.59 16.13
C VAL A 378 16.89 2.76 16.27
N ASP A 379 17.74 2.77 15.27
CA ASP A 379 19.00 2.05 15.23
C ASP A 379 20.14 3.02 14.94
N VAL A 380 21.05 3.19 15.90
CA VAL A 380 22.14 4.16 15.84
C VAL A 380 23.44 3.43 15.55
N THR A 381 23.94 3.62 14.33
CA THR A 381 25.20 3.01 13.84
C THR A 381 26.22 4.05 13.40
N LYS A 382 25.84 5.33 13.33
CA LYS A 382 26.79 6.43 13.12
C LYS A 382 27.62 6.66 14.38
N GLN A 383 28.93 6.63 14.21
CA GLN A 383 29.89 6.95 15.26
C GLN A 383 29.82 8.45 15.64
N ASP A 384 29.76 8.70 16.94
CA ASP A 384 29.76 9.99 17.62
C ASP A 384 28.62 10.95 17.20
N VAL A 385 27.49 10.40 16.78
CA VAL A 385 26.30 11.20 16.42
C VAL A 385 25.57 11.73 17.65
N HIS A 386 25.00 12.93 17.52
CA HIS A 386 24.09 13.51 18.51
C HIS A 386 22.63 13.39 18.06
N VAL A 387 21.83 12.60 18.77
CA VAL A 387 20.41 12.37 18.47
C VAL A 387 19.53 13.09 19.49
N VAL A 388 18.66 13.97 19.00
CA VAL A 388 17.78 14.81 19.82
C VAL A 388 16.32 14.43 19.59
N SER A 389 15.56 14.24 20.66
CA SER A 389 14.10 14.07 20.63
C SER A 389 13.44 15.24 21.37
N SER A 390 12.72 16.09 20.64
CA SER A 390 12.15 17.34 21.16
C SER A 390 10.63 17.42 20.97
N GLY A 391 9.97 18.32 21.71
CA GLY A 391 8.52 18.48 21.65
C GLY A 391 7.76 17.21 22.06
N SER A 392 6.62 16.93 21.43
CA SER A 392 5.82 15.74 21.73
C SER A 392 6.38 14.43 21.16
N THR A 393 7.67 14.36 20.85
CA THR A 393 8.29 13.19 20.20
C THR A 393 8.19 11.94 21.09
N THR A 394 7.82 10.81 20.49
CA THR A 394 7.79 9.50 21.15
C THR A 394 8.66 8.49 20.42
N VAL A 395 9.55 7.82 21.15
CA VAL A 395 10.40 6.73 20.64
C VAL A 395 10.18 5.49 21.49
N GLN A 396 9.74 4.39 20.88
CA GLN A 396 9.44 3.13 21.61
C GLN A 396 10.71 2.34 21.93
N SER A 397 11.65 2.21 21.00
CA SER A 397 12.94 1.61 21.30
C SER A 397 14.07 2.25 20.49
N MET A 398 15.25 2.34 21.08
CA MET A 398 16.46 2.82 20.43
C MET A 398 17.61 1.85 20.72
N ASP A 399 18.17 1.21 19.69
CA ASP A 399 19.39 0.40 19.79
C ASP A 399 20.60 1.26 19.40
N VAL A 400 21.58 1.34 20.30
CA VAL A 400 22.78 2.16 20.15
C VAL A 400 23.99 1.25 20.03
N ARG A 401 24.61 1.21 18.84
CA ARG A 401 25.71 0.29 18.49
C ARG A 401 27.07 0.95 18.37
N THR A 402 27.11 2.28 18.41
CA THR A 402 28.32 3.09 18.36
C THR A 402 28.30 4.13 19.47
N ASN A 403 29.40 4.85 19.68
CA ASN A 403 29.35 5.98 20.61
C ASN A 403 28.35 7.02 20.10
N ALA A 404 27.54 7.57 20.99
CA ALA A 404 26.51 8.54 20.64
C ALA A 404 26.12 9.40 21.84
N ALA A 405 25.61 10.59 21.57
CA ALA A 405 24.89 11.42 22.54
C ALA A 405 23.39 11.35 22.23
N ILE A 406 22.58 11.10 23.26
CA ILE A 406 21.13 10.99 23.18
C ILE A 406 20.53 12.05 24.11
N GLU A 407 19.79 13.00 23.55
CA GLU A 407 19.11 14.06 24.28
C GLU A 407 17.59 13.93 24.14
N VAL A 408 16.88 13.92 25.27
CA VAL A 408 15.41 13.83 25.33
C VAL A 408 14.86 15.04 26.05
N ASP A 409 14.13 15.89 25.33
CA ASP A 409 13.43 17.05 25.90
C ASP A 409 12.42 16.61 26.97
N PRO A 410 12.15 17.40 28.02
CA PRO A 410 11.17 17.07 29.07
C PRO A 410 9.75 16.74 28.57
N THR A 411 9.39 17.22 27.38
CA THR A 411 8.08 16.94 26.76
C THR A 411 8.07 15.70 25.86
N ALA A 412 9.26 15.20 25.50
CA ALA A 412 9.44 13.99 24.70
C ALA A 412 9.45 12.73 25.59
N LYS A 413 9.24 11.57 24.96
CA LYS A 413 9.18 10.27 25.66
C LYS A 413 10.04 9.24 24.93
N LEU A 414 11.05 8.71 25.62
CA LEU A 414 11.84 7.58 25.16
C LEU A 414 11.65 6.40 26.12
N GLN A 415 11.04 5.33 25.61
CA GLN A 415 10.66 4.19 26.46
C GLN A 415 11.85 3.30 26.80
N GLN A 416 12.66 2.91 25.80
CA GLN A 416 13.81 2.04 26.01
C GLN A 416 14.99 2.44 25.14
N ILE A 417 16.18 2.53 25.76
CA ILE A 417 17.48 2.50 25.07
C ILE A 417 18.09 1.12 25.30
N THR A 418 18.59 0.48 24.24
CA THR A 418 19.43 -0.72 24.31
C THR A 418 20.83 -0.34 23.85
N ILE A 419 21.84 -0.60 24.67
CA ILE A 419 23.25 -0.36 24.32
C ILE A 419 23.88 -1.70 23.97
N SER A 420 24.26 -1.84 22.72
CA SER A 420 24.74 -3.08 22.10
C SER A 420 26.25 -3.07 21.88
N ASN A 421 26.79 -4.18 21.37
CA ASN A 421 28.21 -4.28 21.02
C ASN A 421 28.61 -3.21 20.00
N GLY A 422 29.75 -2.56 20.26
CA GLY A 422 30.33 -1.50 19.42
C GLY A 422 30.31 -0.12 20.10
N ALA A 423 29.31 0.15 20.94
CA ALA A 423 29.25 1.37 21.74
C ALA A 423 30.18 1.26 22.96
N GLN A 424 31.07 2.24 23.15
CA GLN A 424 31.96 2.32 24.32
C GLN A 424 31.48 3.38 25.30
N THR A 425 30.99 4.51 24.80
CA THR A 425 30.42 5.60 25.61
C THR A 425 29.12 6.07 25.00
N VAL A 426 28.05 6.07 25.79
CA VAL A 426 26.75 6.65 25.43
C VAL A 426 26.41 7.73 26.44
N ASN A 427 26.27 8.97 25.97
CA ASN A 427 25.89 10.11 26.81
C ASN A 427 24.37 10.29 26.72
N VAL A 428 23.67 10.21 27.85
CA VAL A 428 22.20 10.29 27.90
C VAL A 428 21.78 11.50 28.72
N GLN A 429 20.88 12.31 28.17
CA GLN A 429 20.30 13.48 28.82
C GLN A 429 18.77 13.43 28.75
N GLY A 430 18.09 13.93 29.80
CA GLY A 430 16.62 13.98 29.86
C GLY A 430 15.98 12.82 30.60
N THR A 431 14.71 12.50 30.29
CA THR A 431 13.96 11.43 30.99
C THR A 431 13.83 10.18 30.12
N VAL A 432 14.24 9.03 30.65
CA VAL A 432 14.18 7.72 29.96
C VAL A 432 13.54 6.68 30.87
N GLN A 433 12.63 5.86 30.34
CA GLN A 433 12.03 4.79 31.16
C GLN A 433 13.02 3.65 31.43
N GLN A 434 13.65 3.10 30.40
CA GLN A 434 14.55 1.98 30.57
C GLN A 434 15.83 2.13 29.75
N VAL A 435 16.97 1.80 30.36
CA VAL A 435 18.24 1.59 29.66
C VAL A 435 18.67 0.14 29.85
N VAL A 436 18.79 -0.60 28.77
CA VAL A 436 19.26 -1.99 28.75
C VAL A 436 20.69 -2.02 28.22
N VAL A 437 21.64 -2.52 29.00
CA VAL A 437 23.03 -2.72 28.56
C VAL A 437 23.22 -4.19 28.21
N ALA A 438 23.33 -4.48 26.91
CA ALA A 438 23.48 -5.83 26.37
C ALA A 438 24.90 -6.14 25.87
N SER A 439 25.81 -5.15 25.91
CA SER A 439 27.18 -5.27 25.40
C SER A 439 28.06 -6.26 26.18
N SER A 440 28.86 -7.01 25.43
CA SER A 440 29.93 -7.88 25.94
C SER A 440 31.26 -7.14 26.13
N SER A 441 31.40 -5.94 25.55
CA SER A 441 32.55 -5.05 25.74
C SER A 441 32.28 -4.03 26.85
N PRO A 442 33.33 -3.41 27.44
CA PRO A 442 33.14 -2.34 28.41
C PRO A 442 32.31 -1.16 27.86
N VAL A 443 31.36 -0.68 28.64
CA VAL A 443 30.47 0.45 28.28
C VAL A 443 30.44 1.48 29.40
N THR A 444 30.52 2.76 29.03
CA THR A 444 30.21 3.89 29.91
C THR A 444 28.86 4.48 29.54
N VAL A 445 27.92 4.49 30.49
CA VAL A 445 26.67 5.26 30.39
C VAL A 445 26.88 6.55 31.17
N ALA A 446 27.03 7.66 30.46
CA ALA A 446 27.31 8.97 31.03
C ALA A 446 26.13 9.93 30.87
N GLY A 447 26.17 11.07 31.55
CA GLY A 447 25.28 12.20 31.27
C GLY A 447 24.50 12.72 32.47
N ASN A 448 23.33 13.28 32.21
CA ASN A 448 22.43 13.86 33.21
C ASN A 448 20.98 13.49 32.86
N ALA A 449 20.65 12.22 33.05
CA ALA A 449 19.34 11.67 32.76
C ALA A 449 18.62 11.16 34.00
N ASP A 450 17.30 11.36 34.05
CA ASP A 450 16.42 10.69 34.99
C ASP A 450 15.92 9.39 34.37
N ILE A 451 16.51 8.28 34.81
CA ILE A 451 16.30 6.94 34.27
C ILE A 451 15.45 6.14 35.26
N THR A 452 14.29 5.64 34.83
CA THR A 452 13.43 4.85 35.74
C THR A 452 14.07 3.51 36.08
N SER A 453 14.64 2.82 35.09
CA SER A 453 15.34 1.55 35.29
C SER A 453 16.55 1.37 34.38
N VAL A 454 17.63 0.82 34.94
CA VAL A 454 18.80 0.34 34.18
C VAL A 454 18.88 -1.17 34.34
N THR A 455 18.94 -1.92 33.25
CA THR A 455 19.06 -3.38 33.24
C THR A 455 20.35 -3.80 32.55
N VAL A 456 21.22 -4.54 33.25
CA VAL A 456 22.50 -5.02 32.70
C VAL A 456 22.40 -6.52 32.41
N ASN A 457 22.39 -6.85 31.12
CA ASN A 457 22.30 -8.22 30.59
C ASN A 457 23.60 -8.69 29.92
N GLY A 458 24.44 -7.76 29.47
CA GLY A 458 25.73 -8.05 28.84
C GLY A 458 26.80 -8.50 29.84
N SER A 459 27.85 -9.17 29.34
CA SER A 459 29.00 -9.61 30.15
C SER A 459 30.07 -8.53 30.33
N GLY A 460 29.99 -7.43 29.58
CA GLY A 460 30.93 -6.32 29.68
C GLY A 460 30.83 -5.58 31.02
N SER A 461 31.90 -4.90 31.41
CA SER A 461 31.88 -3.99 32.56
C SER A 461 31.13 -2.72 32.22
N VAL A 462 30.28 -2.24 33.14
CA VAL A 462 29.46 -1.05 32.94
C VAL A 462 29.87 0.05 33.92
N ALA A 463 30.33 1.19 33.41
CA ALA A 463 30.53 2.39 34.20
C ALA A 463 29.28 3.29 34.09
N LEU A 464 28.53 3.42 35.19
CA LEU A 464 27.34 4.28 35.28
C LEU A 464 27.75 5.64 35.85
N ASN A 465 28.08 6.58 34.96
CA ASN A 465 28.49 7.95 35.24
C ASN A 465 27.37 8.95 34.93
N ASN A 466 26.15 8.63 35.34
CA ASN A 466 24.97 9.47 35.16
C ASN A 466 24.79 10.36 36.39
N SER A 467 24.85 11.69 36.24
CA SER A 467 24.63 12.64 37.34
C SER A 467 23.17 12.84 37.75
N GLY A 468 22.22 12.38 36.92
CA GLY A 468 20.79 12.35 37.22
C GLY A 468 20.37 11.20 38.14
N SER A 469 19.06 10.95 38.24
CA SER A 469 18.54 9.86 39.07
C SER A 469 18.41 8.54 38.31
N VAL A 470 18.68 7.42 38.97
CA VAL A 470 18.40 6.06 38.48
C VAL A 470 17.46 5.39 39.48
N GLY A 471 16.22 5.13 39.11
CA GLY A 471 15.21 4.55 40.00
C GLY A 471 15.59 3.16 40.49
N GLN A 472 15.80 2.22 39.56
CA GLN A 472 16.24 0.84 39.84
C GLN A 472 17.40 0.44 38.94
N LEU A 473 18.43 -0.19 39.52
CA LEU A 473 19.50 -0.86 38.79
C LEU A 473 19.33 -2.38 38.95
N GLN A 474 19.09 -3.08 37.85
CA GLN A 474 19.00 -4.53 37.79
C GLN A 474 20.22 -5.11 37.07
N VAL A 475 20.92 -6.06 37.70
CA VAL A 475 22.03 -6.80 37.07
C VAL A 475 21.65 -8.27 36.96
N ASN A 476 21.57 -8.74 35.72
CA ASN A 476 21.14 -10.10 35.40
C ASN A 476 22.30 -11.03 35.05
N ASN A 477 23.41 -10.50 34.55
CA ASN A 477 24.54 -11.30 34.10
C ASN A 477 25.61 -11.48 35.20
N PRO A 478 25.93 -12.71 35.62
CA PRO A 478 26.94 -12.97 36.67
C PRO A 478 28.36 -12.51 36.34
N GLN A 479 28.68 -12.33 35.05
CA GLN A 479 30.02 -11.92 34.61
C GLN A 479 30.17 -10.39 34.55
N SER A 480 29.07 -9.64 34.58
CA SER A 480 29.13 -8.18 34.50
C SER A 480 29.71 -7.56 35.78
N GLN A 481 30.39 -6.43 35.61
CA GLN A 481 30.89 -5.60 36.70
C GLN A 481 30.36 -4.18 36.50
N VAL A 482 29.50 -3.72 37.39
CA VAL A 482 28.91 -2.39 37.36
C VAL A 482 29.59 -1.49 38.38
N THR A 483 30.15 -0.38 37.93
CA THR A 483 30.71 0.66 38.79
C THR A 483 29.88 1.93 38.61
N THR A 484 29.36 2.46 39.70
CA THR A 484 28.63 3.73 39.70
C THR A 484 29.57 4.86 40.08
N GLY A 485 29.54 5.94 39.29
CA GLY A 485 30.31 7.16 39.57
C GLY A 485 29.80 7.88 40.82
N VAL A 486 30.65 8.72 41.43
CA VAL A 486 30.35 9.45 42.68
C VAL A 486 29.14 10.38 42.59
N SER A 487 28.77 10.80 41.38
CA SER A 487 27.62 11.65 41.10
C SER A 487 26.32 10.87 40.86
N SER A 488 26.40 9.54 40.71
CA SER A 488 25.26 8.71 40.30
C SER A 488 24.34 8.38 41.47
N LYS A 489 23.06 8.75 41.34
CA LYS A 489 22.04 8.55 42.37
C LYS A 489 21.17 7.34 42.05
N VAL A 490 21.50 6.18 42.60
CA VAL A 490 20.73 4.93 42.38
C VAL A 490 19.79 4.67 43.55
N GLY A 491 18.49 4.58 43.28
CA GLY A 491 17.43 4.40 44.28
C GLY A 491 17.35 2.98 44.84
N GLY A 492 17.51 1.96 44.00
CA GLY A 492 17.57 0.56 44.44
C GLY A 492 18.37 -0.33 43.48
N VAL A 493 18.88 -1.45 44.02
CA VAL A 493 19.67 -2.42 43.27
C VAL A 493 19.04 -3.80 43.42
N THR A 494 18.80 -4.48 42.29
CA THR A 494 18.31 -5.86 42.23
C THR A 494 19.31 -6.73 41.48
N LEU A 495 19.70 -7.86 42.08
CA LEU A 495 20.62 -8.82 41.48
C LEU A 495 19.86 -10.11 41.15
N ALA A 496 20.02 -10.62 39.93
CA ALA A 496 19.45 -11.92 39.57
C ALA A 496 20.17 -13.07 40.30
N ASN A 497 19.53 -14.25 40.33
CA ASN A 497 20.10 -15.43 40.96
C ASN A 497 21.44 -15.81 40.32
N GLY A 498 22.48 -16.00 41.14
CA GLY A 498 23.84 -16.30 40.67
C GLY A 498 24.74 -15.08 40.41
N VAL A 499 24.23 -13.85 40.52
CA VAL A 499 25.04 -12.62 40.42
C VAL A 499 25.62 -12.27 41.79
N PRO A 500 26.96 -12.16 41.96
CA PRO A 500 27.55 -11.86 43.26
C PRO A 500 27.31 -10.39 43.67
N ALA A 501 27.22 -10.12 44.97
CA ALA A 501 27.07 -8.75 45.48
C ALA A 501 28.22 -7.81 45.06
N SER A 502 29.41 -8.37 44.80
CA SER A 502 30.56 -7.63 44.27
C SER A 502 30.41 -7.19 42.81
N ALA A 503 29.40 -7.66 42.09
CA ALA A 503 29.11 -7.25 40.71
C ALA A 503 28.65 -5.79 40.60
N VAL A 504 28.32 -5.14 41.73
CA VAL A 504 27.96 -3.71 41.77
C VAL A 504 28.83 -3.00 42.81
N SER A 505 29.44 -1.88 42.42
CA SER A 505 30.32 -1.06 43.25
C SER A 505 30.00 0.44 43.11
N GLY A 506 30.32 1.24 44.14
CA GLY A 506 30.15 2.71 44.13
C GLY A 506 28.77 3.23 44.56
N VAL A 507 27.78 2.35 44.79
CA VAL A 507 26.44 2.78 45.20
C VAL A 507 26.46 3.14 46.69
N THR A 508 26.32 4.43 46.99
CA THR A 508 26.09 4.90 48.37
C THR A 508 24.62 4.67 48.73
N THR A 509 24.30 3.48 49.23
CA THR A 509 22.96 3.18 49.71
C THR A 509 22.66 4.02 50.95
N SER A 510 21.60 4.84 50.91
CA SER A 510 20.88 5.20 52.13
C SER A 510 20.26 3.91 52.67
N SER A 511 20.93 3.36 53.69
CA SER A 511 20.66 2.08 54.33
C SER A 511 19.19 1.87 54.69
N SER A 512 18.62 0.74 54.28
CA SER A 512 17.94 -0.18 55.22
C SER A 512 17.71 -1.53 54.55
N ALA A 513 18.59 -2.48 54.85
CA ALA A 513 18.26 -3.89 54.78
C ALA A 513 17.21 -4.22 55.86
N SER A 514 16.11 -4.89 55.50
CA SER A 514 15.40 -5.76 56.45
C SER A 514 14.50 -6.75 55.72
N GLN A 515 14.79 -8.04 55.91
CA GLN A 515 13.78 -9.10 55.92
C GLN A 515 12.71 -8.79 56.98
N SER A 516 11.46 -9.15 56.69
CA SER A 516 10.43 -9.61 57.66
C SER A 516 9.25 -10.14 56.82
N SER A 517 8.61 -11.29 57.03
CA SER A 517 8.20 -12.07 58.21
C SER A 517 7.39 -11.27 59.24
N SER A 518 6.07 -11.26 59.02
CA SER A 518 4.96 -11.25 59.98
C SER A 518 5.09 -10.47 61.30
N GLY A 519 4.15 -9.54 61.51
CA GLY A 519 3.53 -9.32 62.83
C GLY A 519 3.33 -7.87 63.27
N GLY A 520 2.08 -7.39 63.18
CA GLY A 520 1.39 -6.69 64.28
C GLY A 520 1.70 -5.20 64.59
N SER A 521 0.70 -4.37 64.28
CA SER A 521 0.17 -3.23 65.06
C SER A 521 1.00 -1.94 65.24
N SER A 522 0.55 -0.84 64.63
CA SER A 522 -0.09 0.30 65.34
C SER A 522 -0.37 1.53 64.45
N SER A 523 -1.57 2.07 64.64
CA SER A 523 -2.07 3.45 64.50
C SER A 523 -1.24 4.56 63.82
N GLY A 524 -1.86 5.22 62.82
CA GLY A 524 -1.51 6.59 62.38
C GLY A 524 -2.31 6.98 61.15
N GLY A 525 -3.15 8.02 61.26
CA GLY A 525 -4.27 8.29 60.34
C GLY A 525 -3.91 8.77 58.93
N SER A 526 -4.77 8.38 58.00
CA SER A 526 -4.94 9.00 56.68
C SER A 526 -6.34 9.61 56.64
N SER A 527 -6.43 10.91 56.37
CA SER A 527 -7.70 11.63 56.17
C SER A 527 -8.32 11.19 54.85
N GLY A 528 -9.15 10.16 54.89
CA GLY A 528 -10.00 9.75 53.77
C GLY A 528 -11.04 10.83 53.49
N GLY A 529 -10.94 11.50 52.34
CA GLY A 529 -11.99 12.37 51.84
C GLY A 529 -13.21 11.54 51.46
N ASN A 530 -14.36 11.85 52.05
CA ASN A 530 -15.64 11.20 51.74
C ASN A 530 -16.07 11.45 50.29
N THR A 531 -16.27 10.40 49.48
CA THR A 531 -16.76 10.51 48.11
C THR A 531 -18.29 10.37 48.07
N ALA A 532 -18.95 10.90 47.03
CA ALA A 532 -20.41 10.84 46.94
C ALA A 532 -20.87 9.47 46.40
N PRO A 533 -22.09 9.01 46.75
CA PRO A 533 -22.66 7.77 46.22
C PRO A 533 -22.65 7.77 44.68
N LYS A 534 -22.37 6.64 44.03
CA LYS A 534 -22.27 6.54 42.58
C LYS A 534 -23.44 5.76 41.98
N LEU A 535 -23.92 6.22 40.82
CA LEU A 535 -24.85 5.45 39.99
C LEU A 535 -24.05 4.35 39.30
N ILE A 536 -24.31 3.09 39.66
CA ILE A 536 -23.63 1.91 39.12
C ILE A 536 -24.41 1.24 37.98
N LYS A 537 -25.68 1.62 37.78
CA LYS A 537 -26.54 1.14 36.71
C LYS A 537 -27.57 2.22 36.33
N ASN A 538 -27.81 2.43 35.04
CA ASN A 538 -28.84 3.37 34.58
C ASN A 538 -30.25 2.82 34.81
N PHE A 539 -31.18 3.70 35.20
CA PHE A 539 -32.60 3.36 35.23
C PHE A 539 -33.14 3.20 33.80
N VAL A 540 -34.04 2.24 33.61
CA VAL A 540 -34.79 2.07 32.35
C VAL A 540 -36.16 2.73 32.55
N ASP A 541 -36.60 3.53 31.57
CA ASP A 541 -37.89 4.22 31.58
C ASP A 541 -39.05 3.19 31.55
N PRO A 542 -39.84 3.00 32.63
CA PRO A 542 -40.90 2.00 32.65
C PRO A 542 -42.16 2.47 31.90
N GLN A 543 -42.82 1.54 31.23
CA GLN A 543 -44.12 1.72 30.55
C GLN A 543 -45.18 0.84 31.23
N LEU A 544 -45.90 1.36 32.21
CA LEU A 544 -46.88 0.59 32.98
C LEU A 544 -48.27 0.64 32.34
N VAL A 545 -49.02 -0.47 32.36
CA VAL A 545 -50.45 -0.48 32.00
C VAL A 545 -51.30 -0.42 33.28
N LEU A 546 -52.30 0.46 33.29
CA LEU A 546 -53.13 0.79 34.44
C LEU A 546 -54.12 -0.34 34.73
N LEU A 547 -53.74 -1.27 35.61
CA LEU A 547 -54.59 -2.37 36.03
C LEU A 547 -54.75 -2.31 37.56
N ALA A 548 -56.01 -2.15 37.97
CA ALA A 548 -56.53 -2.12 39.34
C ALA A 548 -55.47 -2.14 40.48
N ASN A 549 -55.09 -0.95 40.94
CA ASN A 549 -54.48 -0.68 42.25
C ASN A 549 -53.12 -1.34 42.57
N GLY A 550 -52.34 -1.73 41.56
CA GLY A 550 -51.01 -2.34 41.77
C GLY A 550 -49.85 -1.38 41.92
N ASN A 551 -48.95 -1.64 42.87
CA ASN A 551 -47.72 -0.90 43.07
C ASN A 551 -46.54 -1.56 42.33
N TYR A 552 -45.69 -0.77 41.67
CA TYR A 552 -44.44 -1.23 41.05
C TYR A 552 -43.25 -0.91 41.96
N THR A 553 -42.34 -1.86 42.19
CA THR A 553 -41.21 -1.66 43.12
C THR A 553 -39.86 -1.79 42.45
N ILE A 554 -38.92 -0.91 42.81
CA ILE A 554 -37.52 -0.92 42.37
C ILE A 554 -36.61 -1.02 43.60
N ASP A 555 -35.68 -1.97 43.61
CA ASP A 555 -34.61 -2.02 44.62
C ASP A 555 -33.44 -1.10 44.22
N LEU A 556 -33.31 0.02 44.92
CA LEU A 556 -32.36 1.09 44.63
C LEU A 556 -30.91 0.68 44.91
N SER A 557 -30.67 -0.34 45.74
CA SER A 557 -29.31 -0.82 46.03
C SER A 557 -28.60 -1.43 44.81
N GLN A 558 -29.37 -1.82 43.78
CA GLN A 558 -28.84 -2.31 42.51
C GLN A 558 -28.39 -1.20 41.56
N TYR A 559 -28.78 0.05 41.83
CA TYR A 559 -28.54 1.20 40.96
C TYR A 559 -27.56 2.19 41.58
N LEU A 560 -27.54 2.31 42.91
CA LEU A 560 -26.74 3.30 43.64
C LEU A 560 -25.94 2.61 44.75
N LYS A 561 -24.63 2.85 44.77
CA LYS A 561 -23.70 2.29 45.76
C LYS A 561 -22.68 3.34 46.19
N ASP A 562 -22.22 3.22 47.43
CA ASP A 562 -21.09 3.96 47.98
C ASP A 562 -20.03 2.94 48.41
N ASP A 563 -18.77 3.17 48.04
CA ASP A 563 -17.70 2.20 48.25
C ASP A 563 -17.13 2.29 49.67
N GLU A 564 -17.38 3.40 50.36
CA GLU A 564 -16.85 3.77 51.66
C GLU A 564 -17.90 3.67 52.78
N GLN A 565 -19.19 3.87 52.46
CA GLN A 565 -20.33 3.73 53.39
C GLN A 565 -21.29 2.61 52.95
N PRO A 566 -21.48 1.54 53.74
CA PRO A 566 -22.30 0.40 53.35
C PRO A 566 -23.82 0.68 53.42
N THR A 567 -24.26 1.78 54.03
CA THR A 567 -25.68 2.09 54.25
C THR A 567 -26.05 3.46 53.71
N LEU A 568 -26.84 3.49 52.63
CA LEU A 568 -27.38 4.70 52.01
C LEU A 568 -28.80 5.00 52.50
N LYS A 569 -29.14 6.28 52.67
CA LYS A 569 -30.52 6.72 52.88
C LYS A 569 -31.11 7.23 51.57
N PHE A 570 -32.23 6.64 51.16
CA PHE A 570 -32.90 6.97 49.90
C PHE A 570 -34.15 7.83 50.09
N GLY A 571 -34.42 8.69 49.11
CA GLY A 571 -35.68 9.41 48.94
C GLY A 571 -36.08 9.46 47.47
N ALA A 572 -37.36 9.65 47.18
CA ALA A 572 -37.84 9.80 45.80
C ALA A 572 -39.03 10.77 45.71
N ALA A 573 -39.19 11.40 44.56
CA ALA A 573 -40.31 12.29 44.23
C ALA A 573 -40.79 12.08 42.80
N SER A 574 -42.10 12.22 42.59
CA SER A 574 -42.72 12.24 41.26
C SER A 574 -43.01 13.67 40.84
N GLN A 575 -42.67 14.01 39.60
CA GLN A 575 -42.98 15.31 39.02
C GLN A 575 -44.48 15.49 38.75
N ASN A 576 -45.24 14.39 38.59
CA ASN A 576 -46.68 14.42 38.35
C ASN A 576 -47.41 13.36 39.19
N ASN A 577 -47.86 13.78 40.37
CA ASN A 577 -48.59 12.92 41.32
C ASN A 577 -49.98 12.49 40.83
N ASN A 578 -50.52 13.09 39.76
CA ASN A 578 -51.77 12.64 39.13
C ASN A 578 -51.54 11.44 38.20
N VAL A 579 -50.31 11.22 37.75
CA VAL A 579 -49.91 10.07 36.94
C VAL A 579 -49.34 8.96 37.81
N ALA A 580 -48.44 9.27 38.73
CA ALA A 580 -47.93 8.31 39.71
C ALA A 580 -47.44 8.97 41.00
N LYS A 581 -47.76 8.37 42.14
CA LYS A 581 -47.18 8.69 43.45
C LYS A 581 -46.01 7.76 43.75
N VAL A 582 -45.06 8.21 44.56
CA VAL A 582 -43.90 7.39 44.95
C VAL A 582 -43.66 7.44 46.45
N SER A 583 -43.15 6.35 47.00
CA SER A 583 -42.67 6.25 48.38
C SER A 583 -41.41 5.39 48.44
N VAL A 584 -40.53 5.65 49.42
CA VAL A 584 -39.32 4.84 49.63
C VAL A 584 -39.32 4.28 51.04
N ALA A 585 -39.12 2.97 51.17
CA ALA A 585 -38.95 2.27 52.43
C ALA A 585 -37.67 1.41 52.39
N GLY A 586 -36.67 1.77 53.19
CA GLY A 586 -35.34 1.19 53.08
C GLY A 586 -34.74 1.43 51.70
N ASN A 587 -34.40 0.36 50.98
CA ASN A 587 -33.87 0.41 49.61
C ASN A 587 -34.96 0.31 48.54
N ILE A 588 -36.22 0.08 48.91
CA ILE A 588 -37.29 -0.18 47.96
C ILE A 588 -38.03 1.13 47.64
N LEU A 589 -37.97 1.54 46.38
CA LEU A 589 -38.84 2.56 45.78
C LEU A 589 -40.13 1.89 45.34
N THR A 590 -41.26 2.34 45.85
CA THR A 590 -42.61 1.94 45.43
C THR A 590 -43.24 3.06 44.59
N ILE A 591 -43.70 2.72 43.40
CA ILE A 591 -44.42 3.58 42.46
C ILE A 591 -45.87 3.13 42.43
N MET A 592 -46.79 4.04 42.69
CA MET A 592 -48.23 3.82 42.72
C MET A 592 -48.85 4.60 41.55
N PRO A 593 -49.21 3.96 40.42
CA PRO A 593 -49.90 4.61 39.32
C PRO A 593 -51.22 5.24 39.79
N GLN A 594 -51.55 6.43 39.31
CA GLN A 594 -52.76 7.19 39.71
C GLN A 594 -53.64 7.56 38.50
N GLY A 595 -53.08 7.61 37.29
CA GLY A 595 -53.80 7.99 36.08
C GLY A 595 -52.93 7.89 34.83
N LYS A 596 -53.56 7.88 33.65
CA LYS A 596 -52.86 7.86 32.36
C LYS A 596 -51.97 9.10 32.19
N GLY A 597 -50.80 8.91 31.59
CA GLY A 597 -49.87 9.99 31.23
C GLY A 597 -48.43 9.67 31.58
N THR A 598 -47.57 10.69 31.54
CA THR A 598 -46.14 10.55 31.85
C THR A 598 -45.75 11.33 33.10
N ALA A 599 -44.80 10.80 33.87
CA ALA A 599 -44.24 11.41 35.07
C ALA A 599 -42.73 11.14 35.15
N LYS A 600 -41.92 12.17 35.42
CA LYS A 600 -40.51 11.98 35.75
C LYS A 600 -40.37 11.64 37.23
N ILE A 601 -39.68 10.54 37.54
CA ILE A 601 -39.37 10.13 38.91
C ILE A 601 -37.92 10.49 39.21
N THR A 602 -37.68 11.18 40.33
CA THR A 602 -36.36 11.58 40.79
C THR A 602 -36.03 10.87 42.10
N VAL A 603 -34.88 10.20 42.15
CA VAL A 603 -34.36 9.45 43.32
C VAL A 603 -33.11 10.15 43.84
N VAL A 604 -33.00 10.28 45.16
CA VAL A 604 -31.85 10.85 45.87
C VAL A 604 -31.25 9.80 46.79
N ALA A 605 -29.96 9.56 46.67
CA ALA A 605 -29.15 8.77 47.60
C ALA A 605 -28.30 9.70 48.46
N ASP A 606 -28.34 9.51 49.78
CA ASP A 606 -27.62 10.30 50.78
C ASP A 606 -26.70 9.37 51.58
N ASP A 607 -25.41 9.67 51.60
CA ASP A 607 -24.39 8.93 52.35
C ASP A 607 -24.45 9.17 53.87
N GLN A 608 -25.30 10.09 54.32
CA GLN A 608 -25.44 10.55 55.70
C GLN A 608 -24.20 11.23 56.30
N VAL A 609 -23.14 11.41 55.51
CA VAL A 609 -21.87 12.06 55.86
C VAL A 609 -21.68 13.37 55.06
N GLY A 610 -22.68 13.76 54.26
CA GLY A 610 -22.82 15.09 53.68
C GLY A 610 -22.70 15.15 52.16
N LYS A 611 -22.64 14.02 51.46
CA LYS A 611 -22.70 13.97 49.98
C LYS A 611 -23.95 13.24 49.52
N LYS A 612 -24.54 13.73 48.43
CA LYS A 612 -25.75 13.17 47.84
C LYS A 612 -25.60 13.02 46.34
N THR A 613 -26.28 12.03 45.80
CA THR A 613 -26.39 11.81 44.35
C THR A 613 -27.84 11.69 43.96
N THR A 614 -28.21 12.31 42.85
CA THR A 614 -29.58 12.29 42.32
C THR A 614 -29.60 11.61 40.96
N ALA A 615 -30.59 10.75 40.74
CA ALA A 615 -30.87 10.10 39.47
C ALA A 615 -32.34 10.29 39.10
N SER A 616 -32.70 10.15 37.82
CA SER A 616 -34.11 10.25 37.40
C SER A 616 -34.38 9.38 36.18
N PHE A 617 -35.65 9.00 36.01
CA PHE A 617 -36.18 8.28 34.84
C PHE A 617 -37.60 8.75 34.53
N ASN A 618 -38.06 8.54 33.30
CA ASN A 618 -39.42 8.84 32.89
C ASN A 618 -40.29 7.60 33.03
N LEU A 619 -41.45 7.76 33.67
CA LEU A 619 -42.50 6.76 33.75
C LEU A 619 -43.63 7.16 32.81
N SER A 620 -44.17 6.19 32.08
CA SER A 620 -45.39 6.33 31.29
C SER A 620 -46.42 5.31 31.77
N VAL A 621 -47.66 5.75 31.94
CA VAL A 621 -48.79 4.92 32.37
C VAL A 621 -49.89 4.97 31.31
N ASN A 622 -50.24 3.82 30.74
CA ASN A 622 -51.20 3.66 29.63
C ASN A 622 -52.39 2.77 30.02
N ASP A 623 -53.51 2.86 29.30
CA ASP A 623 -54.72 2.07 29.58
C ASP A 623 -54.78 0.73 28.80
N SER A 624 -53.89 0.54 27.80
CA SER A 624 -53.81 -0.66 26.96
C SER A 624 -52.41 -0.85 26.37
N ILE A 625 -52.11 -2.05 25.85
CA ILE A 625 -50.93 -2.28 25.00
C ILE A 625 -51.15 -1.58 23.66
N SER A 626 -50.13 -0.86 23.16
CA SER A 626 -50.22 -0.16 21.87
C SER A 626 -50.27 -1.12 20.68
N ASP A 627 -51.05 -0.78 19.65
CA ASP A 627 -51.05 -1.47 18.37
C ASP A 627 -49.63 -1.51 17.76
N GLN A 628 -49.32 -2.62 17.11
CA GLN A 628 -48.03 -2.86 16.46
C GLN A 628 -48.22 -2.76 14.95
N SER A 629 -47.30 -2.07 14.28
CA SER A 629 -47.25 -2.02 12.81
C SER A 629 -45.89 -2.48 12.34
N VAL A 630 -45.88 -3.38 11.36
CA VAL A 630 -44.67 -4.02 10.85
C VAL A 630 -44.76 -4.15 9.33
N GLN A 631 -43.67 -3.89 8.62
CA GLN A 631 -43.63 -4.14 7.18
C GLN A 631 -43.16 -5.57 6.93
N LEU A 632 -43.80 -6.25 5.97
CA LEU A 632 -43.39 -7.59 5.59
C LEU A 632 -41.95 -7.56 5.07
N GLY A 633 -41.05 -8.37 5.66
CA GLY A 633 -39.62 -8.40 5.33
C GLY A 633 -38.71 -7.60 6.28
N SER A 634 -39.27 -6.87 7.27
CA SER A 634 -38.50 -6.19 8.32
C SER A 634 -38.10 -7.13 9.48
N SER A 635 -37.20 -6.68 10.37
CA SER A 635 -36.79 -7.46 11.55
C SER A 635 -37.96 -7.73 12.51
N ASN A 636 -38.03 -8.95 13.05
CA ASN A 636 -39.12 -9.38 13.94
C ASN A 636 -39.18 -8.53 15.23
N PRO A 637 -40.28 -7.77 15.47
CA PRO A 637 -40.41 -6.94 16.66
C PRO A 637 -40.67 -7.78 17.93
N THR A 638 -40.24 -7.27 19.08
CA THR A 638 -40.41 -7.93 20.39
C THR A 638 -41.13 -7.03 21.41
N LEU A 639 -41.94 -7.62 22.29
CA LEU A 639 -42.63 -6.97 23.40
C LEU A 639 -42.33 -7.71 24.71
N ASN A 640 -41.83 -7.00 25.73
CA ASN A 640 -41.60 -7.56 27.06
C ASN A 640 -42.81 -7.30 27.99
N PHE A 641 -43.45 -8.36 28.45
CA PHE A 641 -44.63 -8.33 29.29
C PHE A 641 -44.35 -8.01 30.76
N ASN A 642 -43.15 -8.28 31.28
CA ASN A 642 -42.78 -7.88 32.65
C ASN A 642 -42.70 -6.36 32.81
N SER A 643 -42.49 -5.63 31.72
CA SER A 643 -42.60 -4.16 31.72
C SER A 643 -44.05 -3.68 31.64
N LEU A 644 -44.99 -4.49 31.16
CA LEU A 644 -46.36 -4.08 30.82
C LEU A 644 -47.38 -4.51 31.89
N PHE A 645 -47.17 -5.63 32.57
CA PHE A 645 -48.04 -6.15 33.63
C PHE A 645 -47.37 -6.07 35.00
N VAL A 646 -48.10 -5.60 36.02
CA VAL A 646 -47.60 -5.48 37.40
C VAL A 646 -48.28 -6.53 38.27
N ASN A 647 -47.49 -7.32 39.00
CA ASN A 647 -48.04 -8.24 39.99
C ASN A 647 -48.14 -7.57 41.37
N THR A 648 -49.32 -7.67 41.99
CA THR A 648 -49.63 -7.05 43.28
C THR A 648 -49.58 -8.03 44.44
N THR A 649 -49.65 -9.34 44.16
CA THR A 649 -49.42 -10.42 45.11
C THR A 649 -48.07 -11.02 44.72
N ASN A 650 -47.20 -11.34 45.68
CA ASN A 650 -45.81 -11.70 45.41
C ASN A 650 -45.63 -13.10 44.75
N ASP A 651 -46.62 -13.54 43.99
CA ASP A 651 -46.67 -14.76 43.21
C ASP A 651 -46.02 -14.55 41.82
N PRO A 652 -45.63 -15.59 41.08
CA PRO A 652 -45.17 -15.43 39.70
C PRO A 652 -46.33 -15.22 38.72
N LEU A 653 -46.18 -14.29 37.77
CA LEU A 653 -47.10 -14.12 36.63
C LEU A 653 -46.74 -15.10 35.51
N ASN A 654 -47.75 -15.77 34.95
CA ASN A 654 -47.64 -16.56 33.74
C ASN A 654 -48.27 -15.81 32.57
N TYR A 655 -47.56 -15.76 31.44
CA TYR A 655 -48.02 -15.09 30.22
C TYR A 655 -48.40 -16.09 29.14
N THR A 656 -49.47 -15.77 28.42
CA THR A 656 -49.79 -16.42 27.15
C THR A 656 -50.09 -15.35 26.10
N ALA A 657 -49.82 -15.66 24.84
CA ALA A 657 -50.16 -14.80 23.72
C ALA A 657 -50.70 -15.65 22.58
N ILE A 658 -51.82 -15.21 21.99
CA ILE A 658 -52.44 -15.83 20.83
C ILE A 658 -52.69 -14.78 19.76
N ILE A 659 -52.59 -15.18 18.50
CA ILE A 659 -52.95 -14.35 17.35
C ILE A 659 -54.17 -14.97 16.68
N ASP A 660 -55.14 -14.13 16.30
CA ASP A 660 -56.37 -14.58 15.67
C ASP A 660 -56.17 -15.08 14.22
N ASN A 661 -55.09 -14.66 13.56
CA ASN A 661 -54.78 -15.02 12.19
C ASN A 661 -53.29 -15.32 11.99
N THR A 662 -52.95 -16.61 11.93
CA THR A 662 -51.58 -17.09 11.76
C THR A 662 -51.04 -16.94 10.34
N ASP A 663 -51.89 -16.68 9.34
CA ASP A 663 -51.44 -16.42 7.96
C ASP A 663 -50.78 -15.04 7.84
N ILE A 664 -51.11 -14.13 8.75
CA ILE A 664 -50.56 -12.77 8.80
C ILE A 664 -49.23 -12.74 9.56
N ALA A 665 -49.16 -13.41 10.71
CA ALA A 665 -47.94 -13.52 11.50
C ALA A 665 -47.96 -14.73 12.44
N THR A 666 -46.79 -15.18 12.87
CA THR A 666 -46.64 -16.17 13.97
C THR A 666 -46.06 -15.52 15.22
N LEU A 667 -46.30 -16.14 16.38
CA LEU A 667 -45.86 -15.63 17.69
C LEU A 667 -44.85 -16.60 18.31
N SER A 668 -43.80 -16.09 18.93
CA SER A 668 -42.96 -16.86 19.85
C SER A 668 -42.84 -16.15 21.20
N LEU A 669 -43.13 -16.86 22.29
CA LEU A 669 -43.08 -16.32 23.64
C LEU A 669 -42.02 -17.06 24.47
N SER A 670 -41.01 -16.35 24.93
CA SER A 670 -39.97 -16.87 25.82
C SER A 670 -40.01 -16.11 27.14
N ASP A 671 -40.36 -16.80 28.23
CA ASP A 671 -40.61 -16.26 29.57
C ASP A 671 -41.62 -15.09 29.56
N SER A 672 -41.13 -13.88 29.37
CA SER A 672 -41.91 -12.64 29.36
C SER A 672 -41.81 -11.87 28.05
N THR A 673 -41.03 -12.32 27.07
CA THR A 673 -40.81 -11.60 25.80
C THR A 673 -41.53 -12.30 24.65
N LEU A 674 -42.50 -11.61 24.06
CA LEU A 674 -43.20 -12.00 22.84
C LEU A 674 -42.46 -11.47 21.62
N THR A 675 -42.17 -12.31 20.65
CA THR A 675 -41.66 -11.94 19.32
C THR A 675 -42.76 -12.14 18.28
N LEU A 676 -42.96 -11.17 17.41
CA LEU A 676 -43.92 -11.24 16.29
C LEU A 676 -43.16 -11.56 15.01
N HIS A 677 -43.61 -12.54 14.24
CA HIS A 677 -42.99 -12.99 12.99
C HIS A 677 -43.94 -12.74 11.81
N PRO A 678 -43.82 -11.62 11.08
CA PRO A 678 -44.73 -11.30 9.98
C PRO A 678 -44.57 -12.28 8.82
N LEU A 679 -45.69 -12.74 8.26
CA LEU A 679 -45.73 -13.71 7.15
C LEU A 679 -46.45 -13.17 5.92
N ARG A 680 -47.49 -12.35 6.10
CA ARG A 680 -48.28 -11.79 4.99
C ARG A 680 -48.87 -10.44 5.35
N VAL A 681 -49.03 -9.59 4.33
CA VAL A 681 -49.75 -8.32 4.43
C VAL A 681 -51.19 -8.57 4.86
N GLY A 682 -51.64 -7.81 5.85
CA GLY A 682 -52.98 -7.84 6.41
C GLY A 682 -52.99 -7.44 7.88
N MET A 683 -54.16 -7.51 8.51
CA MET A 683 -54.33 -7.20 9.93
C MET A 683 -54.62 -8.47 10.72
N ALA A 684 -54.04 -8.55 11.91
CA ALA A 684 -54.33 -9.57 12.91
C ALA A 684 -54.48 -8.93 14.29
N THR A 685 -55.12 -9.61 15.22
CA THR A 685 -55.27 -9.20 16.61
C THR A 685 -54.45 -10.15 17.48
N VAL A 686 -53.54 -9.59 18.27
CA VAL A 686 -52.79 -10.34 19.28
C VAL A 686 -53.46 -10.14 20.62
N THR A 687 -53.86 -11.23 21.26
CA THR A 687 -54.42 -11.22 22.62
C THR A 687 -53.39 -11.82 23.57
N VAL A 688 -53.03 -11.05 24.60
CA VAL A 688 -52.08 -11.41 25.64
C VAL A 688 -52.85 -11.63 26.94
N ALA A 689 -52.60 -12.74 27.63
CA ALA A 689 -53.11 -12.98 28.97
C ALA A 689 -51.96 -13.01 29.98
N ALA A 690 -52.16 -12.36 31.13
CA ALA A 690 -51.30 -12.48 32.31
C ALA A 690 -52.11 -13.10 33.45
N SER A 691 -51.58 -14.12 34.11
CA SER A 691 -52.31 -14.90 35.11
C SER A 691 -51.46 -15.25 36.34
N ASN A 692 -52.09 -15.26 37.51
CA ASN A 692 -51.54 -15.80 38.77
C ASN A 692 -52.52 -16.83 39.38
N ALA A 693 -52.25 -17.32 40.60
CA ALA A 693 -52.99 -18.41 41.26
C ALA A 693 -54.42 -18.05 41.73
N GLY A 694 -55.25 -17.55 40.81
CA GLY A 694 -56.67 -17.25 41.02
C GLY A 694 -57.23 -16.10 40.17
N SER A 695 -56.42 -15.41 39.36
CA SER A 695 -56.89 -14.30 38.52
C SER A 695 -56.16 -14.25 37.19
N SER A 696 -56.89 -13.92 36.12
CA SER A 696 -56.36 -13.74 34.77
C SER A 696 -56.93 -12.46 34.18
N ILE A 697 -56.06 -11.71 33.52
CA ILE A 697 -56.38 -10.49 32.79
C ILE A 697 -55.95 -10.68 31.34
N THR A 698 -56.73 -10.15 30.41
CA THR A 698 -56.40 -10.20 28.98
C THR A 698 -56.37 -8.81 28.41
N GLN A 699 -55.41 -8.56 27.51
CA GLN A 699 -55.30 -7.34 26.75
C GLN A 699 -55.05 -7.70 25.28
N ALA A 700 -55.76 -7.05 24.37
CA ALA A 700 -55.54 -7.20 22.93
C ALA A 700 -54.92 -5.93 22.33
N PHE A 701 -54.13 -6.12 21.28
CA PHE A 701 -53.63 -5.07 20.39
C PHE A 701 -53.68 -5.55 18.93
N LYS A 702 -53.81 -4.62 17.98
CA LYS A 702 -53.77 -4.94 16.55
C LYS A 702 -52.34 -5.02 16.04
N LEU A 703 -52.08 -6.02 15.21
CA LEU A 703 -50.88 -6.14 14.39
C LEU A 703 -51.26 -5.81 12.94
N ASN A 704 -50.72 -4.72 12.42
CA ASN A 704 -50.85 -4.34 11.01
C ASN A 704 -49.58 -4.72 10.26
N VAL A 705 -49.69 -5.63 9.29
CA VAL A 705 -48.62 -5.99 8.35
C VAL A 705 -48.92 -5.34 7.00
N SER A 706 -48.11 -4.37 6.56
CA SER A 706 -48.35 -3.63 5.31
C SER A 706 -47.43 -4.05 4.15
N ALA A 707 -47.93 -3.93 2.91
CA ALA A 707 -47.12 -4.03 1.68
C ALA A 707 -46.24 -2.78 1.51
N PRO A 708 -45.10 -2.88 0.81
CA PRO A 708 -44.36 -1.70 0.36
C PRO A 708 -45.16 -0.93 -0.74
N PRO A 709 -45.03 0.42 -0.86
CA PRO A 709 -45.61 1.21 -1.96
C PRO A 709 -44.86 1.02 -3.30
N ASN A 710 -45.57 1.04 -4.45
CA ASN A 710 -44.97 1.02 -5.80
C ASN A 710 -44.15 2.30 -6.05
N ALA A 711 -42.88 2.15 -6.33
CA ALA A 711 -41.94 3.16 -6.76
C ALA A 711 -42.01 3.33 -8.27
N GLU A 712 -41.90 4.57 -8.75
CA GLU A 712 -41.72 4.81 -10.17
C GLU A 712 -40.32 4.35 -10.59
N PRO A 713 -40.13 3.89 -11.85
CA PRO A 713 -38.80 3.59 -12.34
C PRO A 713 -37.98 4.87 -12.36
N SER A 714 -36.69 4.74 -12.11
CA SER A 714 -35.73 5.84 -12.16
C SER A 714 -34.69 5.56 -13.23
N VAL A 715 -34.27 6.62 -13.92
CA VAL A 715 -33.18 6.54 -14.89
C VAL A 715 -32.03 7.38 -14.35
N SER A 716 -30.90 6.73 -14.06
CA SER A 716 -29.68 7.44 -13.66
C SER A 716 -29.07 8.18 -14.85
N THR A 717 -28.17 9.12 -14.59
CA THR A 717 -27.57 9.93 -15.66
C THR A 717 -26.83 9.03 -16.66
N ILE A 718 -27.37 8.95 -17.88
CA ILE A 718 -26.72 8.23 -18.98
C ILE A 718 -25.64 9.15 -19.57
N PRO A 719 -24.38 8.71 -19.65
CA PRO A 719 -23.30 9.53 -20.18
C PRO A 719 -23.55 9.91 -21.65
N SER A 720 -23.00 11.05 -22.08
CA SER A 720 -23.02 11.43 -23.48
C SER A 720 -22.33 10.39 -24.35
N GLN A 721 -22.93 10.05 -25.48
CA GLN A 721 -22.39 9.10 -26.45
C GLN A 721 -21.66 9.86 -27.55
N THR A 722 -20.54 9.31 -28.01
CA THR A 722 -19.81 9.86 -29.15
C THR A 722 -19.62 8.78 -30.20
N LEU A 723 -20.15 9.02 -31.41
CA LEU A 723 -20.11 8.11 -32.55
C LEU A 723 -19.28 8.74 -33.69
N GLN A 724 -18.95 7.94 -34.70
CA GLN A 724 -18.29 8.41 -35.91
C GLN A 724 -19.14 8.09 -37.16
N VAL A 725 -19.24 9.03 -38.09
CA VAL A 725 -19.94 8.80 -39.36
C VAL A 725 -19.28 7.66 -40.14
N GLY A 726 -20.05 6.65 -40.51
CA GLY A 726 -19.56 5.43 -41.16
C GLY A 726 -19.05 4.35 -40.22
N GLY A 727 -19.06 4.58 -38.90
CA GLY A 727 -18.76 3.58 -37.88
C GLY A 727 -19.88 2.56 -37.67
N ASN A 728 -19.55 1.48 -36.95
CA ASN A 728 -20.55 0.48 -36.56
C ASN A 728 -21.58 1.06 -35.58
N ALA A 729 -22.78 0.48 -35.56
CA ALA A 729 -23.78 0.83 -34.57
C ALA A 729 -23.25 0.52 -33.16
N GLN A 730 -23.39 1.47 -32.24
CA GLN A 730 -22.99 1.34 -30.85
C GLN A 730 -24.15 0.78 -30.04
N GLN A 731 -23.90 -0.28 -29.28
CA GLN A 731 -24.87 -0.83 -28.34
C GLN A 731 -24.58 -0.30 -26.94
N LEU A 732 -25.60 0.25 -26.31
CA LEU A 732 -25.60 0.69 -24.93
C LEU A 732 -26.55 -0.22 -24.15
N ASP A 733 -26.00 -0.98 -23.22
CA ASP A 733 -26.78 -1.71 -22.24
C ASP A 733 -27.33 -0.72 -21.20
N LEU A 734 -28.66 -0.57 -21.17
CA LEU A 734 -29.34 0.33 -20.25
C LEU A 734 -29.60 -0.32 -18.89
N SER A 735 -29.37 -1.63 -18.70
CA SER A 735 -29.74 -2.35 -17.47
C SER A 735 -29.14 -1.77 -16.18
N SER A 736 -27.98 -1.11 -16.25
CA SER A 736 -27.35 -0.42 -15.11
C SER A 736 -27.82 1.02 -14.90
N TYR A 737 -28.57 1.59 -15.85
CA TYR A 737 -29.11 2.94 -15.78
C TYR A 737 -30.58 2.97 -15.39
N LEU A 738 -31.27 1.83 -15.49
CA LEU A 738 -32.68 1.67 -15.20
C LEU A 738 -32.82 1.01 -13.83
N HIS A 739 -33.58 1.61 -12.94
CA HIS A 739 -33.80 1.07 -11.61
C HIS A 739 -35.26 1.17 -11.23
N ASP A 740 -35.79 0.11 -10.66
CA ASP A 740 -37.14 0.02 -10.13
C ASP A 740 -37.05 -0.63 -8.74
N GLU A 741 -37.45 0.09 -7.71
CA GLU A 741 -37.31 -0.37 -6.31
C GLU A 741 -38.19 -1.59 -6.01
N ASP A 742 -39.25 -1.82 -6.79
CA ASP A 742 -40.13 -2.98 -6.65
C ASP A 742 -39.78 -4.12 -7.61
N HIS A 743 -38.75 -3.91 -8.44
CA HIS A 743 -38.30 -4.84 -9.47
C HIS A 743 -39.40 -5.21 -10.48
N ASP A 744 -40.30 -4.26 -10.78
CA ASP A 744 -41.28 -4.46 -11.85
C ASP A 744 -40.58 -4.53 -13.22
N PRO A 745 -41.05 -5.40 -14.15
CA PRO A 745 -40.44 -5.52 -15.47
C PRO A 745 -40.54 -4.22 -16.28
N LEU A 746 -39.41 -3.67 -16.69
CA LEU A 746 -39.34 -2.40 -17.40
C LEU A 746 -39.53 -2.57 -18.91
N THR A 747 -40.22 -1.60 -19.50
CA THR A 747 -40.41 -1.48 -20.95
C THR A 747 -39.81 -0.17 -21.44
N LEU A 748 -39.06 -0.25 -22.54
CA LEU A 748 -38.23 0.84 -23.04
C LEU A 748 -38.67 1.28 -24.42
N THR A 749 -38.73 2.60 -24.62
CA THR A 749 -38.90 3.22 -25.94
C THR A 749 -37.89 4.35 -26.07
N ALA A 750 -37.27 4.48 -27.24
CA ALA A 750 -36.32 5.56 -27.51
C ALA A 750 -36.55 6.15 -28.89
N ASP A 751 -36.34 7.46 -29.01
CA ASP A 751 -36.38 8.17 -30.28
C ASP A 751 -35.29 9.24 -30.35
N THR A 752 -34.73 9.47 -31.54
CA THR A 752 -33.68 10.49 -31.72
C THR A 752 -34.31 11.79 -32.17
N LYS A 753 -33.99 12.93 -31.51
CA LYS A 753 -34.53 14.24 -31.89
C LYS A 753 -34.16 14.68 -33.30
N ASP A 754 -33.01 14.23 -33.81
CA ASP A 754 -32.56 14.43 -35.19
C ASP A 754 -32.02 13.14 -35.81
N HIS A 755 -32.85 12.47 -36.60
CA HIS A 755 -32.52 11.24 -37.31
C HIS A 755 -31.50 11.41 -38.44
N SER A 756 -31.22 12.63 -38.88
CA SER A 756 -30.17 12.88 -39.88
C SER A 756 -28.76 12.78 -39.29
N ILE A 757 -28.65 12.83 -37.95
CA ILE A 757 -27.41 12.72 -37.20
C ILE A 757 -27.20 11.29 -36.68
N ALA A 758 -28.20 10.71 -36.00
CA ALA A 758 -28.16 9.32 -35.53
C ALA A 758 -29.56 8.71 -35.46
N THR A 759 -29.67 7.39 -35.63
CA THR A 759 -30.93 6.65 -35.41
C THR A 759 -30.80 5.72 -34.21
N VAL A 760 -31.92 5.46 -33.53
CA VAL A 760 -31.96 4.58 -32.35
C VAL A 760 -32.97 3.44 -32.53
N THR A 761 -32.62 2.27 -32.02
CA THR A 761 -33.57 1.16 -31.81
C THR A 761 -33.37 0.54 -30.44
N VAL A 762 -34.42 0.01 -29.83
CA VAL A 762 -34.35 -0.67 -28.53
C VAL A 762 -34.84 -2.11 -28.66
N SER A 763 -34.10 -3.05 -28.08
CA SER A 763 -34.46 -4.46 -27.99
C SER A 763 -34.07 -5.00 -26.62
N GLY A 764 -35.07 -5.31 -25.78
CA GLY A 764 -34.83 -5.55 -24.36
C GLY A 764 -34.21 -4.32 -23.71
N ASP A 765 -33.16 -4.51 -22.92
CA ASP A 765 -32.45 -3.41 -22.25
C ASP A 765 -31.34 -2.78 -23.11
N THR A 766 -31.15 -3.25 -24.34
CA THR A 766 -30.08 -2.74 -25.22
C THR A 766 -30.62 -1.67 -26.16
N LEU A 767 -30.06 -0.47 -26.04
CA LEU A 767 -30.25 0.64 -26.96
C LEU A 767 -29.14 0.63 -28.01
N THR A 768 -29.50 0.52 -29.28
CA THR A 768 -28.56 0.54 -30.40
C THR A 768 -28.62 1.88 -31.10
N LEU A 769 -27.50 2.62 -31.09
CA LEU A 769 -27.31 3.89 -31.78
C LEU A 769 -26.56 3.66 -33.10
N THR A 770 -27.12 4.12 -34.21
CA THR A 770 -26.46 4.05 -35.52
C THR A 770 -26.14 5.46 -36.01
N PRO A 771 -24.86 5.80 -36.27
CA PRO A 771 -24.48 7.12 -36.78
C PRO A 771 -24.93 7.30 -38.24
N VAL A 772 -25.47 8.48 -38.55
CA VAL A 772 -25.95 8.86 -39.90
C VAL A 772 -25.20 10.06 -40.46
N GLY A 773 -25.01 11.13 -39.69
CA GLY A 773 -24.40 12.38 -40.15
C GLY A 773 -23.69 13.14 -39.04
N VAL A 774 -22.70 13.98 -39.39
CA VAL A 774 -21.90 14.73 -38.41
C VAL A 774 -22.77 15.78 -37.71
N GLY A 775 -22.74 15.82 -36.38
CA GLY A 775 -23.49 16.79 -35.60
C GLY A 775 -23.74 16.35 -34.17
N GLN A 776 -24.55 17.11 -33.45
CA GLN A 776 -24.99 16.82 -32.08
C GLN A 776 -26.50 16.61 -32.10
N THR A 777 -26.99 15.54 -31.48
CA THR A 777 -28.41 15.24 -31.30
C THR A 777 -28.65 14.71 -29.90
N GLU A 778 -29.91 14.49 -29.53
CA GLU A 778 -30.26 13.87 -28.27
C GLU A 778 -31.22 12.71 -28.53
N VAL A 779 -31.03 11.62 -27.80
CA VAL A 779 -31.96 10.49 -27.78
C VAL A 779 -32.84 10.60 -26.56
N ALA A 780 -34.15 10.73 -26.78
CA ALA A 780 -35.16 10.71 -25.74
C ALA A 780 -35.52 9.26 -25.42
N LEU A 781 -35.19 8.82 -24.21
CA LEU A 781 -35.52 7.51 -23.67
C LEU A 781 -36.73 7.63 -22.74
N THR A 782 -37.70 6.73 -22.87
CA THR A 782 -38.83 6.58 -21.95
C THR A 782 -38.87 5.15 -21.43
N VAL A 783 -39.04 5.02 -20.12
CA VAL A 783 -39.01 3.78 -19.34
C VAL A 783 -40.31 3.67 -18.57
N SER A 784 -40.96 2.51 -18.62
CA SER A 784 -42.28 2.28 -18.02
C SER A 784 -42.29 0.95 -17.27
N ASP A 785 -42.77 0.96 -16.03
CA ASP A 785 -42.92 -0.23 -15.16
C ASP A 785 -44.17 -1.08 -15.49
N GLY A 786 -45.03 -0.60 -16.40
CA GLY A 786 -46.30 -1.25 -16.74
C GLY A 786 -47.35 -1.24 -15.62
N LYS A 787 -47.06 -0.62 -14.47
CA LYS A 787 -47.95 -0.39 -13.32
C LYS A 787 -48.37 1.07 -13.16
N GLY A 788 -47.84 1.95 -13.99
CA GLY A 788 -48.25 3.35 -14.10
C GLY A 788 -47.13 4.35 -13.79
N GLY A 789 -45.95 3.87 -13.37
CA GLY A 789 -44.75 4.67 -13.22
C GLY A 789 -43.98 4.78 -14.54
N THR A 790 -43.54 6.00 -14.88
CA THR A 790 -42.71 6.25 -16.05
C THR A 790 -41.58 7.20 -15.73
N ALA A 791 -40.40 6.96 -16.29
CA ALA A 791 -39.29 7.90 -16.27
C ALA A 791 -38.74 8.17 -17.66
N THR A 792 -38.21 9.38 -17.84
CA THR A 792 -37.61 9.81 -19.11
C THR A 792 -36.19 10.29 -18.89
N ALA A 793 -35.30 9.98 -19.83
CA ALA A 793 -33.94 10.50 -19.87
C ALA A 793 -33.60 11.03 -21.27
N SER A 794 -32.68 11.98 -21.32
CA SER A 794 -32.09 12.46 -22.58
C SER A 794 -30.63 12.03 -22.62
N ILE A 795 -30.24 11.37 -23.70
CA ILE A 795 -28.87 10.93 -23.93
C ILE A 795 -28.27 11.86 -24.99
N PRO A 796 -27.32 12.74 -24.64
CA PRO A 796 -26.62 13.54 -25.64
C PRO A 796 -25.79 12.62 -26.54
N VAL A 797 -25.90 12.80 -27.86
CA VAL A 797 -25.17 12.03 -28.87
C VAL A 797 -24.43 12.99 -29.79
N GLU A 798 -23.10 12.94 -29.74
CA GLU A 798 -22.23 13.60 -30.71
C GLU A 798 -21.82 12.60 -31.78
N VAL A 799 -22.12 12.88 -33.05
CA VAL A 799 -21.54 12.13 -34.17
C VAL A 799 -20.46 12.97 -34.79
N LYS A 800 -19.21 12.56 -34.61
CA LYS A 800 -18.04 13.22 -35.17
C LYS A 800 -17.79 12.72 -36.59
N ALA A 801 -17.10 13.54 -37.39
CA ALA A 801 -16.50 13.03 -38.63
C ALA A 801 -15.56 11.86 -38.26
N ALA A 802 -15.48 10.84 -39.12
CA ALA A 802 -14.50 9.77 -38.92
C ALA A 802 -13.09 10.38 -38.84
N SER A 803 -12.55 10.42 -37.62
CA SER A 803 -11.17 10.77 -37.36
C SER A 803 -10.38 9.48 -37.25
N VAL A 804 -9.49 9.26 -38.21
CA VAL A 804 -8.27 8.51 -37.96
C VAL A 804 -7.50 9.31 -36.91
N THR A 805 -7.54 8.91 -35.63
CA THR A 805 -6.57 9.46 -34.67
C THR A 805 -5.23 8.84 -35.03
N ASN A 806 -4.54 9.59 -35.86
CA ASN A 806 -3.15 9.42 -36.21
C ASN A 806 -2.32 10.12 -35.13
N HIS A 807 -1.45 9.38 -34.45
CA HIS A 807 -0.47 9.90 -33.51
C HIS A 807 0.62 10.61 -34.32
N ASN A 808 1.08 11.76 -33.83
CA ASN A 808 2.21 12.42 -34.49
C ASN A 808 3.47 11.58 -34.26
N PRO A 809 4.39 11.51 -35.23
CA PRO A 809 5.70 10.93 -34.98
C PRO A 809 6.41 11.73 -33.90
N THR A 810 7.38 11.12 -33.23
CA THR A 810 8.26 11.78 -32.27
C THR A 810 9.72 11.65 -32.70
N VAL A 811 10.53 12.61 -32.27
CA VAL A 811 11.97 12.65 -32.55
C VAL A 811 12.71 12.81 -31.24
N ASP A 812 13.59 11.85 -30.93
CA ASP A 812 14.46 11.92 -29.76
C ASP A 812 15.47 13.06 -29.87
N SER A 813 16.06 13.46 -28.75
CA SER A 813 17.10 14.50 -28.74
C SER A 813 18.36 14.01 -29.44
N ILE A 814 18.70 14.65 -30.56
CA ILE A 814 19.92 14.37 -31.32
C ILE A 814 21.04 15.29 -30.82
N ALA A 815 22.19 14.71 -30.50
CA ALA A 815 23.35 15.44 -30.02
C ALA A 815 23.85 16.47 -31.06
N LYS A 816 24.56 17.50 -30.58
CA LYS A 816 25.21 18.49 -31.44
C LYS A 816 26.17 17.80 -32.43
N GLN A 817 26.12 18.21 -33.69
CA GLN A 817 27.00 17.75 -34.76
C GLN A 817 28.10 18.77 -35.03
N THR A 818 29.28 18.29 -35.41
CA THR A 818 30.46 19.11 -35.70
C THR A 818 31.06 18.70 -37.04
N LEU A 819 31.25 19.66 -37.96
CA LEU A 819 31.84 19.47 -39.28
C LEU A 819 33.01 20.44 -39.49
N GLN A 820 33.74 20.29 -40.59
CA GLN A 820 34.80 21.21 -41.00
C GLN A 820 34.60 21.71 -42.43
N VAL A 821 34.86 23.00 -42.69
CA VAL A 821 34.78 23.58 -44.04
C VAL A 821 35.72 22.84 -44.99
N GLY A 822 35.17 22.30 -46.09
CA GLY A 822 35.91 21.51 -47.08
C GLY A 822 36.03 20.01 -46.77
N GLY A 823 35.48 19.55 -45.63
CA GLY A 823 35.37 18.14 -45.28
C GLY A 823 34.31 17.38 -46.08
N ASN A 824 34.29 16.05 -45.93
CA ASN A 824 33.26 15.21 -46.54
C ASN A 824 31.89 15.44 -45.89
N ALA A 825 30.82 15.11 -46.61
CA ALA A 825 29.49 15.13 -46.03
C ALA A 825 29.34 14.03 -44.96
N GLN A 826 28.86 14.40 -43.77
CA GLN A 826 28.60 13.46 -42.68
C GLN A 826 27.20 12.86 -42.85
N GLN A 827 27.08 11.55 -42.66
CA GLN A 827 25.80 10.85 -42.67
C GLN A 827 25.40 10.50 -41.24
N LEU A 828 24.15 10.82 -40.89
CA LEU A 828 23.53 10.47 -39.62
C LEU A 828 22.31 9.59 -39.91
N ASP A 829 22.33 8.38 -39.36
CA ASP A 829 21.16 7.50 -39.36
C ASP A 829 20.18 7.95 -38.27
N LEU A 830 18.96 8.30 -38.68
CA LEU A 830 17.93 8.78 -37.79
C LEU A 830 17.00 7.67 -37.30
N SER A 831 17.11 6.44 -37.81
CA SER A 831 16.14 5.36 -37.54
C SER A 831 15.93 5.07 -36.06
N SER A 832 16.96 5.18 -35.23
CA SER A 832 16.87 4.99 -33.77
C SER A 832 16.26 6.17 -33.00
N TYR A 833 16.13 7.33 -33.64
CA TYR A 833 15.62 8.57 -33.05
C TYR A 833 14.19 8.89 -33.48
N LEU A 834 13.62 8.13 -34.41
CA LEU A 834 12.30 8.36 -35.00
C LEU A 834 11.34 7.29 -34.51
N HIS A 835 10.26 7.70 -33.85
CA HIS A 835 9.25 6.78 -33.34
C HIS A 835 7.87 7.21 -33.78
N ASP A 836 7.04 6.22 -34.11
CA ASP A 836 5.64 6.42 -34.45
C ASP A 836 4.82 5.31 -33.79
N GLU A 837 3.86 5.72 -32.94
CA GLU A 837 3.04 4.81 -32.14
C GLU A 837 2.07 4.00 -33.01
N ASP A 838 1.69 4.52 -34.17
CA ASP A 838 0.82 3.83 -35.13
C ASP A 838 1.60 3.03 -36.17
N HIS A 839 2.93 3.09 -36.11
CA HIS A 839 3.86 2.47 -37.06
C HIS A 839 3.64 2.91 -38.51
N ASP A 840 3.27 4.18 -38.70
CA ASP A 840 3.12 4.71 -40.05
C ASP A 840 4.47 4.89 -40.75
N PRO A 841 4.50 4.76 -42.09
CA PRO A 841 5.69 5.08 -42.87
C PRO A 841 6.07 6.55 -42.74
N LEU A 842 7.24 6.82 -42.17
CA LEU A 842 7.72 8.18 -41.95
C LEU A 842 8.41 8.76 -43.18
N THR A 843 8.15 10.04 -43.43
CA THR A 843 8.81 10.84 -44.46
C THR A 843 9.54 12.00 -43.80
N LEU A 844 10.81 12.17 -44.16
CA LEU A 844 11.72 13.13 -43.56
C LEU A 844 12.01 14.29 -44.50
N LYS A 845 12.06 15.50 -43.93
CA LYS A 845 12.53 16.71 -44.60
C LYS A 845 13.45 17.46 -43.65
N ALA A 846 14.65 17.79 -44.09
CA ALA A 846 15.57 18.61 -43.33
C ALA A 846 15.93 19.88 -44.09
N ASP A 847 16.17 20.96 -43.37
CA ASP A 847 16.70 22.19 -43.91
C ASP A 847 17.64 22.86 -42.90
N THR A 848 18.70 23.50 -43.38
CA THR A 848 19.64 24.22 -42.51
C THR A 848 19.16 25.66 -42.34
N LYS A 849 19.15 26.20 -41.11
CA LYS A 849 18.77 27.61 -40.87
C LYS A 849 19.72 28.61 -41.55
N ASP A 850 20.99 28.25 -41.73
CA ASP A 850 21.96 29.03 -42.50
C ASP A 850 22.69 28.15 -43.52
N HIS A 851 22.31 28.32 -44.79
CA HIS A 851 22.85 27.57 -45.93
C HIS A 851 24.28 27.99 -46.31
N ASN A 852 24.77 29.13 -45.82
CA ASN A 852 26.17 29.52 -46.03
C ASN A 852 27.13 28.75 -45.11
N ILE A 853 26.59 28.10 -44.07
CA ILE A 853 27.36 27.31 -43.10
C ILE A 853 27.33 25.83 -43.47
N ALA A 854 26.16 25.26 -43.77
CA ALA A 854 26.02 23.88 -44.22
C ALA A 854 24.75 23.67 -45.06
N THR A 855 24.79 22.72 -45.99
CA THR A 855 23.60 22.21 -46.71
C THR A 855 23.25 20.80 -46.27
N VAL A 856 21.96 20.46 -46.29
CA VAL A 856 21.49 19.13 -45.89
C VAL A 856 20.67 18.46 -46.97
N THR A 857 20.74 17.14 -47.02
CA THR A 857 19.86 16.30 -47.85
C THR A 857 19.40 15.09 -47.06
N VAL A 858 18.19 14.60 -47.34
CA VAL A 858 17.66 13.39 -46.71
C VAL A 858 17.33 12.36 -47.78
N SER A 859 17.70 11.10 -47.54
CA SER A 859 17.37 9.96 -48.39
C SER A 859 17.03 8.77 -47.51
N GLY A 860 15.75 8.36 -47.47
CA GLY A 860 15.25 7.44 -46.46
C GLY A 860 15.46 8.02 -45.06
N ASP A 861 15.96 7.22 -44.12
CA ASP A 861 16.20 7.62 -42.74
C ASP A 861 17.59 8.27 -42.52
N THR A 862 18.37 8.45 -43.59
CA THR A 862 19.71 9.02 -43.50
C THR A 862 19.71 10.52 -43.81
N LEU A 863 20.11 11.32 -42.82
CA LEU A 863 20.41 12.75 -42.98
C LEU A 863 21.87 12.93 -43.37
N THR A 864 22.12 13.62 -44.48
CA THR A 864 23.48 13.95 -44.95
C THR A 864 23.73 15.44 -44.75
N LEU A 865 24.75 15.77 -43.96
CA LEU A 865 25.18 17.13 -43.63
C LEU A 865 26.44 17.49 -44.44
N THR A 866 26.39 18.53 -45.25
CA THR A 866 27.52 18.96 -46.09
C THR A 866 28.01 20.34 -45.64
N PRO A 867 29.28 20.50 -45.19
CA PRO A 867 29.81 21.77 -44.73
C PRO A 867 30.08 22.74 -45.90
N VAL A 868 29.71 24.01 -45.73
CA VAL A 868 29.86 25.08 -46.74
C VAL A 868 30.76 26.21 -46.23
N GLY A 869 30.59 26.64 -44.97
CA GLY A 869 31.29 27.78 -44.38
C GLY A 869 31.36 27.68 -42.86
N ALA A 870 32.32 28.38 -42.24
CA ALA A 870 32.57 28.24 -40.81
C ALA A 870 31.55 29.02 -39.98
N GLY A 871 31.03 28.43 -38.92
CA GLY A 871 30.06 29.05 -38.01
C GLY A 871 29.18 28.02 -37.31
N GLN A 872 28.23 28.50 -36.49
CA GLN A 872 27.23 27.64 -35.86
C GLN A 872 25.86 27.91 -36.50
N THR A 873 25.12 26.84 -36.72
CA THR A 873 23.78 26.83 -37.31
C THR A 873 22.96 25.72 -36.66
N GLU A 874 21.71 25.58 -37.08
CA GLU A 874 20.88 24.44 -36.68
C GLU A 874 20.22 23.84 -37.91
N VAL A 875 20.07 22.52 -37.90
CA VAL A 875 19.30 21.79 -38.91
C VAL A 875 17.89 21.59 -38.37
N ALA A 876 16.92 22.18 -39.04
CA ALA A 876 15.51 21.96 -38.77
C ALA A 876 15.10 20.65 -39.48
N LEU A 877 14.85 19.61 -38.69
CA LEU A 877 14.30 18.35 -39.15
C LEU A 877 12.79 18.37 -38.97
N THR A 878 12.05 17.98 -40.00
CA THR A 878 10.60 17.74 -39.95
C THR A 878 10.33 16.31 -40.38
N VAL A 879 9.54 15.61 -39.58
CA VAL A 879 9.15 14.21 -39.77
C VAL A 879 7.63 14.19 -39.91
N SER A 880 7.12 13.46 -40.90
CA SER A 880 5.68 13.32 -41.12
C SER A 880 5.30 11.88 -41.43
N ASP A 881 4.17 11.44 -40.90
CA ASP A 881 3.61 10.09 -41.04
C ASP A 881 2.75 9.89 -42.29
N SER A 882 2.69 10.86 -43.20
CA SER A 882 1.84 10.85 -44.41
C SER A 882 0.32 10.76 -44.17
N ARG A 883 -0.14 10.75 -42.92
CA ARG A 883 -1.55 10.79 -42.49
C ARG A 883 -1.92 12.09 -41.76
N GLY A 884 -0.97 13.01 -41.64
CA GLY A 884 -1.18 14.42 -41.26
C GLY A 884 -0.53 14.81 -39.94
N GLY A 885 0.11 13.89 -39.24
CA GLY A 885 0.93 14.19 -38.07
C GLY A 885 2.35 14.55 -38.46
N THR A 886 2.94 15.42 -37.64
CA THR A 886 4.30 15.93 -37.84
C THR A 886 5.01 16.16 -36.53
N ALA A 887 6.32 15.89 -36.49
CA ALA A 887 7.22 16.38 -35.47
C ALA A 887 8.38 17.17 -36.07
N THR A 888 8.90 18.10 -35.29
CA THR A 888 10.07 18.90 -35.66
C THR A 888 11.13 18.82 -34.59
N ALA A 889 12.38 18.66 -35.00
CA ALA A 889 13.56 18.71 -34.13
C ALA A 889 14.57 19.72 -34.69
N SER A 890 15.37 20.31 -33.79
CA SER A 890 16.49 21.17 -34.17
C SER A 890 17.77 20.46 -33.76
N ILE A 891 18.63 20.18 -34.74
CA ILE A 891 19.93 19.55 -34.51
C ILE A 891 20.98 20.67 -34.49
N PRO A 892 21.63 20.96 -33.36
CA PRO A 892 22.69 21.95 -33.32
C PRO A 892 23.85 21.50 -34.21
N LEU A 893 24.35 22.39 -35.07
CA LEU A 893 25.44 22.10 -36.00
C LEU A 893 26.52 23.18 -35.91
N GLU A 894 27.74 22.78 -35.60
CA GLU A 894 28.92 23.64 -35.70
C GLU A 894 29.78 23.21 -36.88
N VAL A 895 30.12 24.15 -37.77
CA VAL A 895 31.08 23.94 -38.84
C VAL A 895 32.33 24.75 -38.52
N ASN A 896 33.41 24.06 -38.16
CA ASN A 896 34.69 24.66 -37.85
C ASN A 896 35.37 25.16 -39.12
N ALA A 897 36.13 26.26 -38.98
CA ALA A 897 36.93 26.78 -40.09
C ALA A 897 37.93 25.71 -40.57
N ALA A 898 38.14 25.65 -41.88
CA ALA A 898 39.13 24.76 -42.46
C ALA A 898 40.48 24.99 -41.77
N SER A 899 40.97 23.97 -41.06
CA SER A 899 42.28 24.02 -40.44
C SER A 899 43.34 24.19 -41.53
N THR A 900 44.08 25.30 -41.50
CA THR A 900 45.31 25.45 -42.29
C THR A 900 46.49 24.67 -41.64
N GLY A 901 46.19 23.57 -40.96
CA GLY A 901 47.14 22.75 -40.20
C GLY A 901 47.13 21.31 -40.70
N GLN A 902 48.22 20.58 -40.44
CA GLN A 902 48.34 19.16 -40.75
C GLN A 902 47.17 18.36 -40.14
N ASN A 903 46.70 17.34 -40.87
CA ASN A 903 45.78 16.31 -40.41
C ASN A 903 46.16 15.77 -39.02
N GLN A 904 45.21 15.78 -38.09
CA GLN A 904 45.33 15.24 -36.75
C GLN A 904 44.86 13.79 -36.77
N ALA A 905 45.57 12.93 -36.04
CA ALA A 905 45.16 11.52 -35.95
C ALA A 905 43.96 11.38 -34.99
N PRO A 906 43.16 10.30 -35.11
CA PRO A 906 42.06 10.02 -34.20
C PRO A 906 42.50 9.95 -32.74
N GLU A 907 41.61 10.15 -31.77
CA GLU A 907 41.89 10.06 -30.33
C GLU A 907 41.04 8.98 -29.65
N VAL A 908 41.55 8.41 -28.55
CA VAL A 908 40.81 7.45 -27.72
C VAL A 908 40.07 8.21 -26.62
N ILE A 909 38.73 8.18 -26.63
CA ILE A 909 37.89 8.96 -25.72
C ILE A 909 37.23 8.15 -24.60
N SER A 910 37.29 6.82 -24.69
CA SER A 910 36.76 5.90 -23.66
C SER A 910 37.71 4.72 -23.46
N LEU A 911 37.45 3.84 -22.48
CA LEU A 911 38.31 2.69 -22.19
C LEU A 911 37.47 1.43 -21.94
N ILE A 912 37.95 0.29 -22.42
CA ILE A 912 37.37 -1.03 -22.14
C ILE A 912 38.24 -1.72 -21.07
N SER A 913 37.64 -2.05 -19.93
CA SER A 913 38.28 -2.85 -18.87
C SER A 913 38.65 -4.26 -19.37
N GLU A 914 39.59 -4.93 -18.70
CA GLU A 914 39.98 -6.31 -19.09
C GLU A 914 38.76 -7.24 -19.15
N GLN A 915 38.62 -7.95 -20.26
CA GLN A 915 37.50 -8.84 -20.52
C GLN A 915 37.90 -10.30 -20.36
N VAL A 916 37.10 -11.08 -19.64
CA VAL A 916 37.24 -12.53 -19.54
C VAL A 916 36.18 -13.21 -20.38
N LEU A 917 36.61 -14.13 -21.25
CA LEU A 917 35.78 -14.97 -22.09
C LEU A 917 35.94 -16.42 -21.62
N THR A 918 34.82 -17.08 -21.36
CA THR A 918 34.77 -18.49 -20.95
C THR A 918 33.67 -19.16 -21.76
N ALA A 919 34.06 -20.02 -22.70
CA ALA A 919 33.12 -20.70 -23.58
C ALA A 919 32.03 -21.45 -22.79
N GLY A 920 30.77 -21.24 -23.18
CA GLY A 920 29.59 -21.82 -22.51
C GLY A 920 29.14 -21.09 -21.24
N VAL A 921 29.85 -20.03 -20.81
CA VAL A 921 29.48 -19.18 -19.65
C VAL A 921 29.29 -17.73 -20.09
N THR A 922 30.22 -17.18 -20.86
CA THR A 922 30.15 -15.80 -21.35
C THR A 922 29.44 -15.72 -22.68
N ASN A 923 28.55 -14.74 -22.84
CA ASN A 923 27.96 -14.39 -24.11
C ASN A 923 29.00 -13.73 -25.04
N VAL A 924 28.67 -13.63 -26.32
CA VAL A 924 29.47 -12.90 -27.31
C VAL A 924 29.59 -11.44 -26.87
N ARG A 925 30.82 -10.91 -26.81
CA ARG A 925 31.04 -9.49 -26.43
C ARG A 925 30.96 -8.62 -27.67
N THR A 926 30.20 -7.54 -27.60
CA THR A 926 30.13 -6.55 -28.67
C THR A 926 30.37 -5.14 -28.15
N TYR A 927 31.03 -4.30 -28.94
CA TYR A 927 31.35 -2.91 -28.61
C TYR A 927 31.18 -2.02 -29.83
N ASP A 928 30.51 -0.88 -29.68
CA ASP A 928 30.49 0.17 -30.69
C ASP A 928 31.75 1.02 -30.57
N LEU A 929 32.60 0.97 -31.59
CA LEU A 929 33.90 1.64 -31.59
C LEU A 929 33.79 3.16 -31.75
N THR A 930 32.64 3.69 -32.17
CA THR A 930 32.40 5.15 -32.19
C THR A 930 32.31 5.75 -30.80
N GLN A 931 32.02 4.94 -29.78
CA GLN A 931 32.06 5.38 -28.39
C GLN A 931 33.48 5.36 -27.80
N LEU A 932 34.44 4.80 -28.54
CA LEU A 932 35.81 4.59 -28.09
C LEU A 932 36.80 5.54 -28.76
N PHE A 933 36.52 5.97 -29.98
CA PHE A 933 37.38 6.85 -30.76
C PHE A 933 36.62 8.05 -31.32
N GLU A 934 37.29 9.19 -31.37
CA GLU A 934 36.80 10.42 -31.99
C GLU A 934 37.93 11.04 -32.83
N ASP A 935 37.61 11.60 -34.00
CA ASP A 935 38.59 12.30 -34.81
C ASP A 935 38.53 13.82 -34.57
N PRO A 936 39.63 14.49 -34.17
CA PRO A 936 39.63 15.93 -33.92
C PRO A 936 39.26 16.79 -35.14
N ASP A 937 39.50 16.30 -36.36
CA ASP A 937 39.16 16.97 -37.62
C ASP A 937 37.79 16.51 -38.17
N GLY A 938 37.14 15.55 -37.48
CA GLY A 938 35.84 15.00 -37.85
C GLY A 938 35.89 14.03 -39.03
N ASP A 939 37.07 13.50 -39.36
CA ASP A 939 37.21 12.53 -40.44
C ASP A 939 36.51 11.20 -40.11
N ALA A 940 35.96 10.56 -41.15
CA ALA A 940 35.23 9.30 -41.00
C ALA A 940 36.19 8.16 -40.67
N LEU A 941 36.01 7.55 -39.50
CA LEU A 941 36.89 6.50 -39.00
C LEU A 941 36.56 5.14 -39.60
N THR A 942 37.61 4.41 -39.95
CA THR A 942 37.55 2.97 -40.25
C THR A 942 38.27 2.19 -39.17
N PHE A 943 37.71 1.04 -38.80
CA PHE A 943 38.21 0.27 -37.68
C PHE A 943 38.71 -1.11 -38.10
N THR A 944 39.83 -1.51 -37.53
CA THR A 944 40.30 -2.90 -37.55
C THR A 944 40.59 -3.35 -36.13
N ALA A 945 40.40 -4.64 -35.85
CA ALA A 945 40.76 -5.22 -34.56
C ALA A 945 41.56 -6.50 -34.77
N VAL A 946 42.77 -6.55 -34.21
CA VAL A 946 43.68 -7.66 -34.37
C VAL A 946 44.13 -8.16 -32.98
N PRO A 947 43.82 -9.41 -32.62
CA PRO A 947 44.42 -10.03 -31.44
C PRO A 947 45.93 -10.17 -31.64
N GLN A 948 46.74 -9.64 -30.72
CA GLN A 948 48.21 -9.73 -30.81
C GLN A 948 48.75 -11.17 -30.72
N LYS A 949 47.96 -12.10 -30.17
CA LYS A 949 48.20 -13.55 -30.19
C LYS A 949 46.97 -14.26 -30.75
N SER A 950 47.14 -14.91 -31.89
CA SER A 950 46.12 -15.77 -32.50
C SER A 950 45.82 -16.99 -31.63
N GLY A 951 44.60 -17.53 -31.72
CA GLY A 951 44.21 -18.74 -31.01
C GLY A 951 43.63 -18.50 -29.60
N ILE A 952 43.76 -17.29 -29.04
CA ILE A 952 43.22 -16.94 -27.71
C ILE A 952 41.81 -16.34 -27.82
N VAL A 953 41.66 -15.30 -28.62
CA VAL A 953 40.37 -14.64 -28.90
C VAL A 953 40.26 -14.40 -30.40
N ALA A 954 39.08 -14.60 -30.96
CA ALA A 954 38.75 -14.11 -32.29
C ALA A 954 38.07 -12.74 -32.16
N ALA A 955 38.59 -11.75 -32.89
CA ALA A 955 38.02 -10.42 -32.98
C ALA A 955 37.60 -10.16 -34.43
N SER A 956 36.41 -9.60 -34.61
CA SER A 956 35.91 -9.18 -35.93
C SER A 956 35.25 -7.82 -35.82
N VAL A 957 35.35 -7.03 -36.88
CA VAL A 957 34.73 -5.70 -36.97
C VAL A 957 33.81 -5.69 -38.18
N SER A 958 32.56 -5.28 -37.98
CA SER A 958 31.59 -5.04 -39.05
C SER A 958 31.01 -3.64 -38.89
N GLY A 959 31.35 -2.74 -39.81
CA GLY A 959 31.11 -1.31 -39.61
C GLY A 959 31.84 -0.82 -38.36
N ASN A 960 31.07 -0.35 -37.38
CA ASN A 960 31.59 0.16 -36.10
C ASN A 960 31.55 -0.88 -34.98
N LEU A 961 30.95 -2.05 -35.20
CA LEU A 961 30.72 -3.03 -34.16
C LEU A 961 31.89 -4.02 -34.09
N LEU A 962 32.66 -3.97 -33.00
CA LEU A 962 33.62 -5.01 -32.63
C LEU A 962 32.89 -6.17 -31.97
N THR A 963 33.18 -7.39 -32.42
CA THR A 963 32.69 -8.64 -31.82
C THR A 963 33.86 -9.51 -31.37
N LEU A 964 33.85 -9.97 -30.11
CA LEU A 964 34.85 -10.87 -29.54
C LEU A 964 34.24 -12.21 -29.15
N THR A 965 34.93 -13.29 -29.53
CA THR A 965 34.57 -14.66 -29.15
C THR A 965 35.79 -15.43 -28.65
N PRO A 966 35.65 -16.29 -27.62
CA PRO A 966 36.74 -17.13 -27.17
C PRO A 966 37.17 -18.10 -28.28
N ASP A 967 38.47 -18.33 -28.41
CA ASP A 967 39.04 -19.29 -29.35
C ASP A 967 39.55 -20.53 -28.56
N SER A 968 40.42 -21.34 -29.16
CA SER A 968 40.81 -22.68 -28.72
C SER A 968 41.89 -22.72 -27.64
N THR A 969 42.63 -21.63 -27.42
CA THR A 969 43.79 -21.57 -26.53
C THR A 969 43.53 -20.71 -25.30
N ALA A 970 43.74 -21.28 -24.11
CA ALA A 970 43.70 -20.54 -22.85
C ALA A 970 44.84 -19.52 -22.77
N GLY A 971 44.56 -18.32 -22.28
CA GLY A 971 45.56 -17.29 -22.08
C GLY A 971 44.99 -15.89 -22.18
N SER A 972 45.86 -14.88 -22.11
CA SER A 972 45.50 -13.49 -22.34
C SER A 972 46.27 -12.91 -23.52
N THR A 973 45.59 -12.09 -24.31
CA THR A 973 46.18 -11.29 -25.37
C THR A 973 45.62 -9.88 -25.29
N LYS A 974 46.39 -8.91 -25.77
CA LYS A 974 45.80 -7.62 -26.10
C LYS A 974 45.09 -7.75 -27.44
N VAL A 975 43.91 -7.16 -27.53
CA VAL A 975 43.25 -6.90 -28.80
C VAL A 975 43.59 -5.45 -29.14
N GLN A 976 44.34 -5.29 -30.23
CA GLN A 976 44.68 -3.99 -30.76
C GLN A 976 43.58 -3.54 -31.70
N ILE A 977 42.92 -2.45 -31.37
CA ILE A 977 41.98 -1.77 -32.24
C ILE A 977 42.72 -0.61 -32.89
N THR A 978 42.62 -0.49 -34.21
CA THR A 978 43.15 0.64 -34.98
C THR A 978 41.99 1.43 -35.55
N ALA A 979 41.93 2.72 -35.22
CA ALA A 979 41.10 3.72 -35.89
C ALA A 979 41.97 4.45 -36.92
N ASP A 980 41.50 4.51 -38.16
CA ASP A 980 42.18 5.14 -39.30
C ASP A 980 41.23 6.16 -39.93
N ASP A 981 41.68 7.41 -40.04
CA ASP A 981 40.94 8.53 -40.63
C ASP A 981 40.93 8.54 -42.17
N GLY A 982 41.68 7.65 -42.81
CA GLY A 982 41.83 7.57 -44.27
C GLY A 982 42.61 8.74 -44.88
N LYS A 983 43.18 9.63 -44.06
CA LYS A 983 43.98 10.81 -44.39
C LYS A 983 45.43 10.73 -43.90
N GLY A 984 45.78 9.64 -43.22
CA GLY A 984 47.14 9.30 -42.80
C GLY A 984 47.36 9.45 -41.29
N GLY A 985 46.32 9.80 -40.52
CA GLY A 985 46.31 9.71 -39.07
C GLY A 985 45.68 8.40 -38.61
N THR A 986 46.40 7.70 -37.74
CA THR A 986 45.92 6.44 -37.17
C THR A 986 46.20 6.42 -35.69
N THR A 987 45.26 5.92 -34.90
CA THR A 987 45.43 5.70 -33.47
C THR A 987 45.06 4.29 -33.10
N THR A 988 45.88 3.70 -32.22
CA THR A 988 45.69 2.34 -31.75
C THR A 988 45.34 2.32 -30.27
N TYR A 989 44.42 1.45 -29.90
CA TYR A 989 44.04 1.18 -28.53
C TYR A 989 44.13 -0.31 -28.25
N ASP A 990 44.88 -0.67 -27.22
CA ASP A 990 45.02 -2.05 -26.76
C ASP A 990 44.24 -2.23 -25.46
N PHE A 991 43.32 -3.19 -25.43
CA PHE A 991 42.74 -3.70 -24.18
C PHE A 991 42.99 -5.20 -24.03
N THR A 992 43.07 -5.66 -22.79
CA THR A 992 43.36 -7.06 -22.51
C THR A 992 42.09 -7.89 -22.62
N VAL A 993 42.16 -8.97 -23.38
CA VAL A 993 41.14 -10.02 -23.43
C VAL A 993 41.77 -11.33 -23.01
N ARG A 994 41.07 -12.03 -22.13
CA ARG A 994 41.49 -13.30 -21.58
C ARG A 994 40.51 -14.37 -21.97
N ASN A 995 40.99 -15.39 -22.66
CA ASN A 995 40.26 -16.63 -22.82
C ASN A 995 40.62 -17.55 -21.66
N ALA A 996 39.66 -17.83 -20.80
CA ALA A 996 39.84 -18.69 -19.65
C ALA A 996 38.84 -19.86 -19.74
N PRO A 997 39.23 -20.96 -20.41
CA PRO A 997 38.42 -22.18 -20.45
C PRO A 997 38.13 -22.70 -19.05
N LEU A 998 36.95 -23.29 -18.86
CA LEU A 998 36.59 -23.90 -17.59
C LEU A 998 37.57 -25.03 -17.23
N ALA A 999 38.07 -25.00 -16.00
CA ALA A 999 38.74 -26.16 -15.41
C ALA A 999 37.74 -27.35 -15.30
N PRO A 1000 38.22 -28.59 -15.19
CA PRO A 1000 37.33 -29.71 -14.85
C PRO A 1000 36.55 -29.41 -13.56
N ASN A 1001 35.22 -29.53 -13.62
CA ASN A 1001 34.29 -29.10 -12.55
C ASN A 1001 34.41 -27.61 -12.17
N GLY A 1002 34.87 -26.77 -13.09
CA GLY A 1002 35.13 -25.35 -12.87
C GLY A 1002 33.87 -24.48 -12.86
N LEU A 1003 32.71 -24.97 -13.29
CA LEU A 1003 31.45 -24.25 -13.09
C LEU A 1003 30.85 -24.68 -11.75
N VAL A 1004 30.92 -23.80 -10.76
CA VAL A 1004 30.55 -24.07 -9.38
C VAL A 1004 29.31 -23.27 -9.04
N GLU A 1005 28.19 -23.97 -8.97
CA GLU A 1005 26.91 -23.42 -8.55
C GLU A 1005 26.83 -23.39 -7.02
N ILE A 1006 26.96 -22.20 -6.45
CA ILE A 1006 26.85 -21.95 -5.01
C ILE A 1006 25.43 -21.48 -4.73
N ARG A 1007 24.65 -22.33 -4.09
CA ARG A 1007 23.27 -22.00 -3.73
C ARG A 1007 23.24 -21.59 -2.28
N THR A 1008 22.86 -20.35 -2.03
CA THR A 1008 22.63 -19.83 -0.68
C THR A 1008 21.19 -19.39 -0.52
N LYS A 1009 20.75 -19.23 0.73
CA LYS A 1009 19.41 -18.73 1.07
C LYS A 1009 19.47 -17.22 1.29
N GLN A 1010 18.42 -16.52 0.90
CA GLN A 1010 18.27 -15.10 1.21
C GLN A 1010 18.31 -14.88 2.74
N GLY A 1011 19.15 -13.94 3.21
CA GLY A 1011 19.29 -13.62 4.64
C GLY A 1011 20.34 -14.41 5.42
N VAL A 1012 21.14 -15.29 4.78
CA VAL A 1012 22.32 -15.90 5.41
C VAL A 1012 23.34 -14.81 5.73
N LYS A 1013 23.62 -14.61 7.02
CA LYS A 1013 24.60 -13.61 7.52
C LYS A 1013 26.03 -14.15 7.57
N ASP A 1014 26.20 -15.46 7.46
CA ASP A 1014 27.51 -16.11 7.48
C ASP A 1014 28.19 -16.01 6.11
N SER A 1015 29.48 -15.67 6.10
CA SER A 1015 30.28 -15.62 4.88
C SER A 1015 30.39 -17.01 4.26
N ILE A 1016 30.13 -17.14 2.95
CA ILE A 1016 30.27 -18.42 2.25
C ILE A 1016 31.68 -18.56 1.75
N THR A 1017 32.34 -19.66 2.11
CA THR A 1017 33.71 -19.94 1.67
C THR A 1017 33.74 -21.08 0.66
N TYR A 1018 34.56 -20.96 -0.38
CA TYR A 1018 34.86 -22.04 -1.32
C TYR A 1018 36.37 -22.31 -1.36
N ASP A 1019 36.77 -23.57 -1.13
CA ASP A 1019 38.17 -24.00 -1.18
C ASP A 1019 38.55 -24.47 -2.59
N LEU A 1020 39.43 -23.69 -3.22
CA LEU A 1020 39.94 -23.90 -4.56
C LEU A 1020 40.94 -25.06 -4.64
N SER A 1021 41.37 -25.65 -3.52
CA SER A 1021 42.35 -26.76 -3.48
C SER A 1021 41.92 -27.98 -4.31
N SER A 1022 40.61 -28.20 -4.45
CA SER A 1022 40.05 -29.32 -5.21
C SER A 1022 40.26 -29.18 -6.73
N ILE A 1023 40.38 -27.94 -7.22
CA ILE A 1023 40.54 -27.62 -8.65
C ILE A 1023 41.98 -27.18 -8.94
N PHE A 1024 42.63 -26.48 -8.00
CA PHE A 1024 44.00 -25.98 -8.12
C PHE A 1024 44.86 -26.40 -6.90
N PRO A 1025 45.23 -27.68 -6.76
CA PRO A 1025 45.85 -28.21 -5.52
C PRO A 1025 47.19 -27.57 -5.16
N ASN A 1026 47.97 -27.16 -6.16
CA ASN A 1026 49.33 -26.63 -6.00
C ASN A 1026 49.43 -25.10 -6.13
N GLN A 1027 48.32 -24.37 -6.03
CA GLN A 1027 48.29 -22.90 -6.18
C GLN A 1027 47.71 -22.24 -4.92
N THR A 1028 48.17 -21.01 -4.64
CA THR A 1028 47.74 -20.20 -3.49
C THR A 1028 47.50 -18.74 -3.83
N THR A 1029 47.56 -18.39 -5.12
CA THR A 1029 47.36 -17.02 -5.61
C THR A 1029 46.62 -17.11 -6.94
N PHE A 1030 45.54 -16.35 -7.08
CA PHE A 1030 44.65 -16.39 -8.23
C PHE A 1030 44.29 -14.98 -8.69
N GLN A 1031 43.89 -14.84 -9.97
CA GLN A 1031 43.31 -13.62 -10.49
C GLN A 1031 41.79 -13.77 -10.48
N MET A 1032 41.08 -12.82 -9.86
CA MET A 1032 39.64 -12.84 -9.67
C MET A 1032 38.97 -11.74 -10.49
N TYR A 1033 37.86 -12.07 -11.13
CA TYR A 1033 37.01 -11.12 -11.86
C TYR A 1033 35.56 -11.33 -11.41
N GLN A 1034 34.80 -10.26 -11.30
CA GLN A 1034 33.38 -10.29 -10.93
C GLN A 1034 32.54 -9.81 -12.11
N GLY A 1035 31.31 -10.30 -12.28
CA GLY A 1035 30.47 -9.82 -13.36
C GLY A 1035 29.24 -10.67 -13.66
N THR A 1036 28.80 -10.56 -14.90
CA THR A 1036 27.66 -11.26 -15.50
C THR A 1036 28.12 -12.01 -16.75
N PRO A 1037 27.26 -12.85 -17.38
CA PRO A 1037 27.56 -13.42 -18.68
C PRO A 1037 27.94 -12.38 -19.75
N ASP A 1038 27.54 -11.11 -19.60
CA ASP A 1038 27.70 -10.02 -20.56
C ASP A 1038 28.82 -9.02 -20.24
N SER A 1039 29.32 -8.98 -19.00
CA SER A 1039 30.39 -8.06 -18.61
C SER A 1039 31.21 -8.59 -17.44
N THR A 1040 32.52 -8.31 -17.43
CA THR A 1040 33.44 -8.66 -16.33
C THR A 1040 34.24 -7.45 -15.88
N ILE A 1041 34.50 -7.36 -14.58
CA ILE A 1041 35.28 -6.33 -13.91
C ILE A 1041 36.39 -7.01 -13.10
N GLY A 1042 37.61 -6.49 -13.19
CA GLY A 1042 38.81 -7.02 -12.55
C GLY A 1042 40.09 -6.69 -13.33
N PRO A 1043 41.24 -7.29 -12.99
CA PRO A 1043 41.41 -8.31 -11.97
C PRO A 1043 41.63 -7.79 -10.54
N GLU A 1044 41.19 -8.59 -9.57
CA GLU A 1044 41.67 -8.55 -8.18
C GLU A 1044 42.54 -9.77 -7.89
N THR A 1045 43.50 -9.64 -6.95
CA THR A 1045 44.32 -10.78 -6.53
C THR A 1045 43.72 -11.48 -5.32
N LEU A 1046 43.35 -12.75 -5.47
CA LEU A 1046 42.98 -13.61 -4.37
C LEU A 1046 44.23 -14.31 -3.81
N ASN A 1047 44.60 -13.98 -2.56
CA ASN A 1047 45.69 -14.62 -1.83
C ASN A 1047 45.14 -15.69 -0.88
N GLY A 1048 45.65 -16.91 -0.99
CA GLY A 1048 45.15 -18.09 -0.31
C GLY A 1048 44.28 -18.98 -1.20
N LYS A 1049 43.83 -20.11 -0.66
CA LYS A 1049 43.02 -21.09 -1.40
C LYS A 1049 41.51 -20.93 -1.18
N ILE A 1050 41.11 -20.08 -0.25
CA ILE A 1050 39.71 -19.90 0.12
C ILE A 1050 39.21 -18.59 -0.49
N TRP A 1051 38.25 -18.71 -1.38
CA TRP A 1051 37.42 -17.59 -1.80
C TRP A 1051 36.27 -17.41 -0.81
N THR A 1052 35.89 -16.16 -0.52
CA THR A 1052 34.83 -15.83 0.45
C THR A 1052 33.82 -14.87 -0.17
N TRP A 1053 32.54 -15.18 -0.04
CA TRP A 1053 31.41 -14.34 -0.45
C TRP A 1053 30.69 -13.75 0.76
N ASN A 1054 30.58 -12.43 0.80
CA ASN A 1054 30.04 -11.65 1.92
C ASN A 1054 28.66 -11.03 1.63
N GLY A 1055 27.89 -11.59 0.68
CA GLY A 1055 26.59 -11.03 0.30
C GLY A 1055 26.64 -9.96 -0.79
N GLU A 1056 27.70 -9.94 -1.60
CA GLU A 1056 27.87 -8.98 -2.70
C GLU A 1056 26.89 -9.22 -3.86
N ALA A 1057 26.53 -8.15 -4.58
CA ALA A 1057 25.48 -8.12 -5.59
C ALA A 1057 25.84 -8.77 -6.95
N TRP A 1058 27.10 -9.17 -7.16
CA TRP A 1058 27.54 -9.74 -8.43
C TRP A 1058 27.19 -11.24 -8.52
N PRO A 1059 26.47 -11.68 -9.56
CA PRO A 1059 25.99 -13.05 -9.65
C PRO A 1059 27.12 -14.06 -9.92
N MET A 1060 28.22 -13.66 -10.60
CA MET A 1060 29.30 -14.56 -11.00
C MET A 1060 30.69 -14.03 -10.68
N VAL A 1061 31.59 -14.93 -10.27
CA VAL A 1061 33.01 -14.66 -10.03
C VAL A 1061 33.89 -15.66 -10.78
N TRP A 1062 34.80 -15.17 -11.63
CA TRP A 1062 35.82 -15.96 -12.31
C TRP A 1062 37.11 -15.94 -11.49
N VAL A 1063 37.55 -17.10 -11.03
CA VAL A 1063 38.85 -17.30 -10.39
C VAL A 1063 39.77 -18.04 -11.35
N ILE A 1064 40.86 -17.40 -11.75
CA ILE A 1064 41.74 -17.89 -12.81
C ILE A 1064 43.05 -18.38 -12.20
N GLY A 1065 43.36 -19.64 -12.46
CA GLY A 1065 44.59 -20.30 -12.03
C GLY A 1065 45.80 -19.94 -12.90
N ALA A 1066 47.00 -20.27 -12.41
CA ALA A 1066 48.26 -20.03 -13.10
C ALA A 1066 48.38 -20.75 -14.46
N ASN A 1067 47.58 -21.80 -14.70
CA ASN A 1067 47.48 -22.51 -15.98
C ASN A 1067 46.50 -21.84 -16.96
N GLY A 1068 45.86 -20.73 -16.59
CA GLY A 1068 44.94 -19.97 -17.43
C GLY A 1068 43.50 -20.47 -17.47
N SER A 1069 43.17 -21.59 -16.81
CA SER A 1069 41.78 -22.07 -16.71
C SER A 1069 41.00 -21.36 -15.61
N ALA A 1070 39.70 -21.19 -15.80
CA ALA A 1070 38.80 -20.54 -14.85
C ALA A 1070 38.01 -21.54 -13.99
N VAL A 1071 37.75 -21.13 -12.75
CA VAL A 1071 36.63 -21.57 -11.94
C VAL A 1071 35.63 -20.43 -11.90
N VAL A 1072 34.40 -20.66 -12.32
CA VAL A 1072 33.29 -19.71 -12.27
C VAL A 1072 32.41 -20.09 -11.10
N LEU A 1073 32.42 -19.25 -10.07
CA LEU A 1073 31.58 -19.35 -8.88
C LEU A 1073 30.32 -18.54 -9.16
N HIS A 1074 29.22 -19.23 -9.42
CA HIS A 1074 27.92 -18.62 -9.61
C HIS A 1074 27.15 -18.71 -8.29
N VAL A 1075 26.99 -17.58 -7.61
CA VAL A 1075 26.20 -17.55 -6.37
C VAL A 1075 24.76 -17.27 -6.72
N THR A 1076 23.93 -18.30 -6.69
CA THR A 1076 22.48 -18.14 -6.76
C THR A 1076 21.94 -17.98 -5.34
N VAL A 1077 21.49 -16.76 -5.02
CA VAL A 1077 20.69 -16.51 -3.81
C VAL A 1077 19.28 -16.98 -4.12
N ASN A 1078 18.89 -18.12 -3.55
CA ASN A 1078 17.54 -18.64 -3.66
C ASN A 1078 16.72 -18.09 -2.47
N PRO A 1079 15.42 -17.78 -2.65
CA PRO A 1079 14.54 -17.34 -1.58
C PRO A 1079 14.37 -18.30 -0.40
#